data_AF-A0A4S8MBJ1-F1
#
_entry.id   AF-A0A4S8MBJ1-F1
#
_cell.length_a   1.000
_cell.length_b   1.000
_cell.length_c   1.000
_cell.angle_alpha   90.00
_cell.angle_beta   90.00
_cell.angle_gamma   90.00
#
_symmetry.space_group_name_H-M   'P 1'
#
loop_
_entity.id
_entity.type
_entity.pdbx_description
1 polymer ?
#
loop_
_entity_poly.entity_id
_entity_poly.type
_entity_poly.pdbx_seq_one_letter_code
_entity_poly.pdbx_strand_id
1 'polypeptide(L)'
;MDPRRRSTMQPIDSNIRSGIPMPSTVAKPPPAARLSLAGPAIRAPYPVPPSTNPRHSLYRSQNSNPLLQSSSKANPYGKTPLSNSAARRDSLWPRGAPVAAPSGSQVAKDPRPLRDKGFQQKERQDILEYLKGAGLDINMQRLANIQSKDYRAIFEYLVQCLDPAQAIDSSNGRFEEGFINALKALKYPYIHQIDSKWLAAPASLHTWPMLLGVLHWLVELCKMRDHYMASGHPTLQDPENIPEEFEDQIDHRALAFEYYERSYIVWLDGADDFVEPKRIIEERYARKNERVQQDLESKTRQYHDAKLEYKKLKSSAAPVAELQANHATLLSDREKFERVLEQYESRMKKILEQISYAEADFKQRDDDLHKLHAEQDRLTGIVKEQNLTPEEATRMTTDYDNLSRNLEDLKQKIADSQRAVLSLEVNLSNRAGAAEEIVDQYTGLLSALNLFPPLPPPLQDIDLTLELNTAVSNLQELLTGADIRKIIKPTLSNIAESKRSERASVENDRLRVDNDLDQLTVECENVDSEIAVVEKKVLAINEQAEDLHNAAQQEALMASQEAERLERDLAHARTAALANGMGVKSRLQTLQFQYKEQVEKVNRLKEETIRAIIKNSHDIAVFKAEVSQHLRELRECAESG
;
A
#
# COMPACT_ATOMS: atom_id res chain seq x y z
N MET A 1 56.76 61.71 -36.22
CA MET A 1 57.64 60.86 -37.03
C MET A 1 56.80 59.77 -37.69
N ASP A 2 57.04 59.54 -38.97
CA ASP A 2 56.45 58.47 -39.81
C ASP A 2 57.26 57.14 -39.60
N PRO A 3 57.02 55.98 -40.26
CA PRO A 3 55.92 55.59 -41.16
C PRO A 3 55.36 54.14 -41.10
N ARG A 4 54.18 53.92 -41.73
CA ARG A 4 53.71 52.73 -42.53
C ARG A 4 53.66 51.30 -41.94
N ARG A 5 52.49 50.65 -42.03
CA ARG A 5 52.11 49.63 -43.08
C ARG A 5 50.62 49.19 -42.97
N ARG A 6 50.02 48.71 -44.08
CA ARG A 6 48.62 48.19 -44.18
C ARG A 6 48.42 47.35 -45.48
N SER A 7 47.21 46.79 -45.71
CA SER A 7 46.79 45.87 -46.81
C SER A 7 47.22 44.41 -46.59
N THR A 8 46.55 43.35 -47.10
CA THR A 8 45.41 43.13 -48.04
C THR A 8 44.20 42.45 -47.34
N MET A 9 42.95 42.35 -47.82
CA MET A 9 42.22 42.27 -49.12
C MET A 9 41.85 40.87 -49.67
N GLN A 10 40.70 40.82 -50.37
CA GLN A 10 39.94 39.64 -50.85
C GLN A 10 40.49 39.03 -52.16
N PRO A 11 39.89 37.92 -52.64
CA PRO A 11 39.69 37.64 -54.07
C PRO A 11 38.20 37.61 -54.49
N ILE A 12 37.96 37.57 -55.81
CA ILE A 12 36.67 37.68 -56.53
C ILE A 12 36.65 36.63 -57.68
N ASP A 13 35.45 36.19 -58.11
CA ASP A 13 35.02 35.48 -59.35
C ASP A 13 36.07 34.74 -60.24
N SER A 14 35.83 33.54 -60.79
CA SER A 14 34.88 33.36 -61.91
C SER A 14 34.89 31.95 -62.58
N ASN A 15 33.75 31.61 -63.22
CA ASN A 15 33.57 30.93 -64.52
C ASN A 15 33.70 29.39 -64.80
N ILE A 16 32.70 28.91 -65.58
CA ILE A 16 32.71 27.94 -66.71
C ILE A 16 32.52 26.41 -66.49
N ARG A 17 31.37 25.90 -67.00
CA ARG A 17 31.03 24.53 -67.52
C ARG A 17 31.09 23.32 -66.54
N SER A 18 30.33 22.23 -66.71
CA SER A 18 29.20 21.88 -67.61
C SER A 18 28.50 20.58 -67.13
N GLY A 19 27.23 20.36 -67.48
CA GLY A 19 26.58 19.03 -67.45
C GLY A 19 25.49 18.82 -66.38
N ILE A 20 24.28 18.50 -66.83
CA ILE A 20 23.03 18.21 -66.09
C ILE A 20 22.33 17.10 -66.91
N PRO A 21 21.49 16.17 -66.38
CA PRO A 21 20.90 16.07 -65.02
C PRO A 21 21.09 14.71 -64.30
N MET A 22 20.72 14.65 -63.01
CA MET A 22 19.63 13.80 -62.52
C MET A 22 19.00 14.47 -61.27
N PRO A 23 17.67 14.48 -61.09
CA PRO A 23 17.01 15.28 -60.06
C PRO A 23 16.91 14.58 -58.69
N SER A 24 16.88 15.38 -57.64
CA SER A 24 16.50 14.99 -56.28
C SER A 24 15.17 15.65 -55.88
N THR A 25 14.59 15.29 -54.74
CA THR A 25 14.41 16.22 -53.60
C THR A 25 13.61 15.58 -52.45
N VAL A 26 14.05 15.85 -51.21
CA VAL A 26 13.29 15.64 -49.96
C VAL A 26 13.64 16.79 -49.00
N ALA A 27 12.65 17.23 -48.21
CA ALA A 27 12.73 18.05 -46.98
C ALA A 27 12.94 19.60 -47.01
N LYS A 28 11.82 20.29 -46.71
CA LYS A 28 11.65 21.25 -45.57
C LYS A 28 12.08 22.76 -45.71
N PRO A 29 11.65 23.68 -44.80
CA PRO A 29 11.23 25.07 -45.12
C PRO A 29 11.91 26.13 -44.19
N PRO A 30 11.29 27.25 -43.71
CA PRO A 30 10.30 28.23 -44.22
C PRO A 30 10.99 29.64 -44.43
N PRO A 31 10.42 30.88 -44.28
CA PRO A 31 9.62 31.48 -43.17
C PRO A 31 8.41 32.37 -43.64
N ALA A 32 7.86 33.28 -42.80
CA ALA A 32 6.53 33.92 -43.00
C ALA A 32 6.34 35.37 -42.44
N ALA A 33 5.24 36.03 -42.85
CA ALA A 33 4.62 37.25 -42.25
C ALA A 33 3.07 37.21 -42.54
N ARG A 34 2.13 37.35 -41.58
CA ARG A 34 1.67 38.51 -40.75
C ARG A 34 0.86 39.55 -41.56
N LEU A 35 -0.27 40.13 -41.10
CA LEU A 35 -1.02 40.18 -39.81
C LEU A 35 -2.56 39.96 -40.03
N SER A 36 -3.51 40.22 -39.10
CA SER A 36 -3.83 39.59 -37.78
C SER A 36 -5.09 40.25 -37.14
N LEU A 37 -6.08 39.48 -36.65
CA LEU A 37 -7.11 39.94 -35.68
C LEU A 37 -7.66 38.77 -34.81
N ALA A 38 -8.48 39.02 -33.78
CA ALA A 38 -8.59 38.17 -32.57
C ALA A 38 -10.00 37.59 -32.22
N GLY A 39 -10.04 36.62 -31.28
CA GLY A 39 -11.24 36.08 -30.58
C GLY A 39 -11.43 36.66 -29.16
N PRO A 40 -11.93 35.94 -28.12
CA PRO A 40 -12.35 34.52 -28.01
C PRO A 40 -13.78 34.30 -27.40
N ALA A 41 -14.11 33.07 -26.94
CA ALA A 41 -15.47 32.67 -26.46
C ALA A 41 -15.50 31.97 -25.06
N ILE A 42 -16.70 31.79 -24.45
CA ILE A 42 -16.90 31.43 -23.02
C ILE A 42 -17.96 30.31 -22.76
N ARG A 43 -17.55 29.28 -22.00
CA ARG A 43 -18.23 28.34 -21.04
C ARG A 43 -19.73 27.88 -21.14
N ALA A 44 -19.89 26.54 -21.14
CA ALA A 44 -20.69 25.68 -20.20
C ALA A 44 -22.25 25.68 -20.27
N PRO A 45 -23.00 24.73 -19.62
CA PRO A 45 -22.61 23.67 -18.67
C PRO A 45 -23.18 22.21 -18.87
N TYR A 46 -22.94 21.37 -17.86
CA TYR A 46 -23.13 19.90 -17.65
C TYR A 46 -24.58 19.47 -17.20
N PRO A 47 -25.01 18.17 -17.06
CA PRO A 47 -24.39 17.11 -16.19
C PRO A 47 -24.55 15.56 -16.44
N VAL A 48 -23.43 14.83 -16.27
CA VAL A 48 -23.12 13.45 -15.73
C VAL A 48 -23.91 12.13 -16.03
N PRO A 49 -23.28 10.91 -15.92
CA PRO A 49 -23.63 9.71 -16.71
C PRO A 49 -23.77 8.35 -15.89
N PRO A 50 -23.34 7.10 -16.29
CA PRO A 50 -24.32 5.99 -16.37
C PRO A 50 -23.88 4.54 -15.91
N SER A 51 -24.79 3.56 -16.14
CA SER A 51 -24.53 2.18 -16.64
C SER A 51 -24.19 0.97 -15.73
N THR A 52 -25.11 -0.01 -15.76
CA THR A 52 -24.93 -1.50 -15.83
C THR A 52 -24.51 -2.37 -14.63
N ASN A 53 -24.93 -3.65 -14.73
CA ASN A 53 -24.96 -4.78 -13.76
C ASN A 53 -24.27 -6.02 -14.47
N PRO A 54 -24.29 -7.32 -14.04
CA PRO A 54 -25.02 -7.99 -12.94
C PRO A 54 -24.32 -9.12 -12.12
N ARG A 55 -24.96 -9.54 -11.00
CA ARG A 55 -24.83 -10.85 -10.27
C ARG A 55 -23.47 -11.12 -9.57
N HIS A 56 -23.31 -11.87 -8.47
CA HIS A 56 -24.12 -12.66 -7.50
C HIS A 56 -23.29 -12.71 -6.17
N SER A 57 -23.72 -13.06 -4.94
CA SER A 57 -25.01 -13.35 -4.28
C SER A 57 -24.83 -13.42 -2.72
N LEU A 58 -25.74 -14.06 -1.96
CA LEU A 58 -25.63 -14.51 -0.54
C LEU A 58 -25.42 -13.47 0.61
N TYR A 59 -26.55 -12.94 1.09
CA TYR A 59 -27.02 -12.85 2.51
C TYR A 59 -26.33 -13.77 3.57
N ARG A 60 -26.28 -13.50 4.91
CA ARG A 60 -26.71 -12.36 5.79
C ARG A 60 -26.15 -12.50 7.24
N SER A 61 -26.04 -11.37 7.95
CA SER A 61 -26.25 -11.14 9.42
C SER A 61 -25.43 -11.83 10.53
N GLN A 62 -25.23 -11.03 11.59
CA GLN A 62 -25.17 -11.32 13.04
C GLN A 62 -25.92 -12.61 13.50
N ASN A 63 -25.65 -13.22 14.68
CA ASN A 63 -25.37 -12.56 15.97
C ASN A 63 -24.72 -13.47 17.05
N SER A 64 -24.44 -12.88 18.23
CA SER A 64 -24.31 -13.49 19.58
C SER A 64 -23.19 -14.50 19.90
N ASN A 65 -22.39 -14.12 20.89
CA ASN A 65 -21.51 -14.96 21.73
C ASN A 65 -22.38 -15.72 22.77
N PRO A 66 -22.04 -16.95 23.24
CA PRO A 66 -21.52 -17.04 24.62
C PRO A 66 -20.58 -18.23 24.99
N LEU A 67 -19.71 -17.98 25.97
CA LEU A 67 -19.35 -18.82 27.14
C LEU A 67 -18.52 -20.15 27.02
N LEU A 68 -17.43 -20.18 27.83
CA LEU A 68 -16.79 -21.35 28.51
C LEU A 68 -15.94 -22.30 27.61
N GLN A 69 -14.87 -22.98 28.09
CA GLN A 69 -14.30 -23.08 29.45
C GLN A 69 -12.79 -23.44 29.51
N SER A 70 -12.16 -23.14 30.66
CA SER A 70 -11.10 -23.92 31.35
C SER A 70 -9.62 -23.85 30.92
N SER A 71 -8.76 -23.50 31.92
CA SER A 71 -7.42 -24.04 32.25
C SER A 71 -6.26 -23.98 31.22
N SER A 72 -4.98 -23.85 31.59
CA SER A 72 -4.30 -24.30 32.82
C SER A 72 -3.11 -23.41 33.28
N LYS A 73 -2.46 -23.80 34.39
CA LYS A 73 -1.42 -23.05 35.13
C LYS A 73 0.02 -23.29 34.61
N ALA A 74 0.90 -22.29 34.77
CA ALA A 74 2.32 -22.46 35.12
C ALA A 74 2.86 -21.21 35.85
N ASN A 75 3.95 -21.37 36.62
CA ASN A 75 4.68 -20.38 37.43
C ASN A 75 6.20 -20.71 37.24
N PRO A 76 7.22 -20.09 37.89
CA PRO A 76 7.29 -18.90 38.76
C PRO A 76 8.49 -17.93 38.44
N TYR A 77 8.74 -16.97 39.34
CA TYR A 77 9.93 -16.11 39.52
C TYR A 77 10.18 -14.93 38.56
N GLY A 78 10.55 -13.79 39.14
CA GLY A 78 10.97 -12.57 38.44
C GLY A 78 10.66 -11.27 39.20
N LYS A 79 11.60 -10.77 40.01
CA LYS A 79 11.70 -9.34 40.40
C LYS A 79 12.79 -8.73 39.49
N THR A 80 12.88 -7.45 39.17
CA THR A 80 12.78 -6.25 40.02
C THR A 80 12.05 -5.07 39.28
N PRO A 81 12.34 -3.76 39.41
CA PRO A 81 11.28 -2.82 39.82
C PRO A 81 11.00 -1.66 38.85
N LEU A 82 9.86 -0.97 39.03
CA LEU A 82 9.72 0.43 38.66
C LEU A 82 9.06 1.24 39.79
N SER A 83 9.49 2.49 39.89
CA SER A 83 8.98 3.48 40.84
C SER A 83 7.59 3.97 40.44
N ASN A 84 6.75 4.26 41.43
CA ASN A 84 6.08 5.57 41.47
C ASN A 84 5.67 5.90 42.91
N SER A 85 6.34 6.89 43.50
CA SER A 85 5.95 7.50 44.76
C SER A 85 5.06 8.70 44.48
N ALA A 86 3.83 8.68 44.99
CA ALA A 86 2.96 9.87 45.06
C ALA A 86 2.03 9.78 46.27
N ALA A 87 1.80 10.92 46.93
CA ALA A 87 0.74 11.18 47.90
C ALA A 87 0.42 10.07 48.94
N ARG A 88 1.28 9.91 49.96
CA ARG A 88 0.79 9.43 51.27
C ARG A 88 0.20 10.61 52.05
N ARG A 89 -1.11 10.60 52.27
CA ARG A 89 -1.76 11.47 53.25
C ARG A 89 -2.79 10.69 54.08
N ASP A 90 -2.80 11.02 55.37
CA ASP A 90 -3.83 10.82 56.39
C ASP A 90 -4.24 9.41 56.90
N SER A 91 -4.29 9.35 58.24
CA SER A 91 -5.18 8.53 59.09
C SER A 91 -4.99 7.00 59.18
N LEU A 92 -4.20 6.57 60.18
CA LEU A 92 -4.18 5.20 60.70
C LEU A 92 -5.39 4.91 61.63
N TRP A 93 -6.55 4.55 61.09
CA TRP A 93 -7.63 3.87 61.86
C TRP A 93 -8.46 2.91 60.98
N PRO A 94 -8.27 1.58 61.08
CA PRO A 94 -9.12 0.61 60.40
C PRO A 94 -10.42 0.38 61.18
N ARG A 95 -11.58 0.71 60.61
CA ARG A 95 -12.89 0.40 61.20
C ARG A 95 -13.80 -0.31 60.19
N GLY A 96 -13.80 -1.65 60.26
CA GLY A 96 -14.56 -2.53 59.35
C GLY A 96 -15.09 -3.80 60.03
N ALA A 97 -15.40 -3.76 61.32
CA ALA A 97 -16.00 -4.87 62.06
C ALA A 97 -16.89 -4.36 63.22
N PRO A 98 -18.04 -5.01 63.51
CA PRO A 98 -18.91 -4.65 64.64
C PRO A 98 -18.39 -5.28 65.94
N VAL A 99 -17.41 -4.62 66.58
CA VAL A 99 -17.00 -4.96 67.95
C VAL A 99 -17.94 -4.25 68.93
N ALA A 100 -18.45 -4.96 69.94
CA ALA A 100 -19.31 -4.39 70.97
C ALA A 100 -18.57 -3.29 71.76
N ALA A 101 -19.29 -2.24 72.13
CA ALA A 101 -18.70 -1.12 72.87
C ALA A 101 -18.24 -1.56 74.27
N PRO A 102 -16.96 -1.37 74.65
CA PRO A 102 -16.50 -1.62 76.01
C PRO A 102 -17.01 -0.50 76.92
N SER A 103 -18.17 -0.71 77.57
CA SER A 103 -18.67 0.14 78.63
C SER A 103 -17.76 0.04 79.86
N GLY A 104 -16.73 0.88 79.89
CA GLY A 104 -15.79 0.95 81.01
C GLY A 104 -14.64 1.91 80.72
N SER A 105 -14.75 3.14 81.23
CA SER A 105 -13.59 4.02 81.34
C SER A 105 -12.67 3.49 82.43
N GLN A 106 -11.84 2.50 82.08
CA GLN A 106 -10.75 2.02 82.92
C GLN A 106 -9.71 3.13 83.01
N VAL A 107 -9.82 3.91 84.09
CA VAL A 107 -9.03 5.10 84.37
C VAL A 107 -7.54 4.79 84.26
N ALA A 108 -6.90 5.30 83.21
CA ALA A 108 -5.55 4.93 82.85
C ALA A 108 -4.56 5.26 83.99
N LYS A 109 -3.89 4.22 84.48
CA LYS A 109 -2.82 4.34 85.48
C LYS A 109 -1.56 4.88 84.81
N ASP A 110 -0.80 5.71 85.52
CA ASP A 110 0.47 6.22 84.99
C ASP A 110 1.47 5.05 84.83
N PRO A 111 2.01 4.80 83.61
CA PRO A 111 2.97 3.72 83.37
C PRO A 111 4.40 4.10 83.78
N ARG A 112 4.68 5.38 84.09
CA ARG A 112 6.02 5.83 84.46
C ARG A 112 6.40 5.31 85.84
N PRO A 113 7.66 4.88 86.06
CA PRO A 113 8.11 4.36 87.35
C PRO A 113 8.42 5.51 88.33
N LEU A 114 7.46 6.42 88.57
CA LEU A 114 7.65 7.66 89.35
C LEU A 114 8.14 7.44 90.79
N ARG A 115 7.97 6.24 91.36
CA ARG A 115 8.49 5.88 92.68
C ARG A 115 9.94 5.38 92.68
N ASP A 116 10.50 5.04 91.52
CA ASP A 116 11.90 4.62 91.40
C ASP A 116 12.87 5.78 91.62
N LYS A 117 14.00 5.50 92.27
CA LYS A 117 15.00 6.51 92.63
C LYS A 117 15.95 6.85 91.50
N GLY A 118 16.22 5.92 90.58
CA GLY A 118 16.98 6.21 89.36
C GLY A 118 16.17 7.09 88.41
N PHE A 119 14.90 6.74 88.18
CA PHE A 119 13.98 7.53 87.36
C PHE A 119 13.79 8.95 87.90
N GLN A 120 13.47 9.11 89.18
CA GLN A 120 13.39 10.43 89.83
C GLN A 120 14.67 11.26 89.67
N GLN A 121 15.85 10.63 89.71
CA GLN A 121 17.11 11.35 89.55
C GLN A 121 17.36 11.77 88.10
N LYS A 122 16.90 10.98 87.11
CA LYS A 122 16.87 11.40 85.70
C LYS A 122 15.88 12.55 85.49
N GLU A 123 14.65 12.44 85.99
CA GLU A 123 13.63 13.50 85.85
C GLU A 123 14.17 14.86 86.35
N ARG A 124 14.83 14.88 87.51
CA ARG A 124 15.46 16.10 88.04
C ARG A 124 16.58 16.64 87.14
N GLN A 125 17.39 15.76 86.55
CA GLN A 125 18.48 16.16 85.65
C GLN A 125 17.92 16.73 84.35
N ASP A 126 16.94 16.07 83.73
CA ASP A 126 16.27 16.50 82.50
C ASP A 126 15.57 17.86 82.67
N ILE A 127 14.96 18.11 83.85
CA ILE A 127 14.34 19.40 84.21
C ILE A 127 15.41 20.47 84.45
N LEU A 128 16.41 20.18 85.29
CA LEU A 128 17.48 21.13 85.60
C LEU A 128 18.24 21.55 84.33
N GLU A 129 18.38 20.63 83.37
CA GLU A 129 18.96 20.89 82.05
C GLU A 129 18.12 21.84 81.20
N TYR A 130 16.81 21.63 81.08
CA TYR A 130 15.95 22.54 80.32
C TYR A 130 15.86 23.94 80.96
N LEU A 131 15.98 24.04 82.28
CA LEU A 131 15.99 25.32 82.99
C LEU A 131 17.33 26.09 82.88
N LYS A 132 18.37 25.56 82.21
CA LYS A 132 19.64 26.25 81.92
C LYS A 132 19.44 27.38 80.89
N GLY A 133 18.84 28.48 81.33
CA GLY A 133 18.48 29.61 80.48
C GLY A 133 17.21 30.33 80.95
N ALA A 134 16.40 29.69 81.82
CA ALA A 134 15.14 30.22 82.34
C ALA A 134 15.27 31.44 83.27
N GLY A 135 16.48 31.85 83.64
CA GLY A 135 16.72 32.90 84.64
C GLY A 135 16.39 32.51 86.10
N LEU A 136 15.93 31.28 86.33
CA LEU A 136 15.54 30.78 87.65
C LEU A 136 16.76 30.21 88.41
N ASP A 137 17.00 30.72 89.63
CA ASP A 137 18.01 30.17 90.57
C ASP A 137 17.52 28.84 91.17
N ILE A 138 17.70 27.75 90.43
CA ILE A 138 17.31 26.41 90.81
C ILE A 138 18.51 25.48 90.61
N ASN A 139 18.77 24.64 91.61
CA ASN A 139 19.82 23.63 91.56
C ASN A 139 19.29 22.27 92.02
N MET A 140 20.08 21.22 91.84
CA MET A 140 19.70 19.84 92.16
C MET A 140 19.25 19.64 93.62
N GLN A 141 19.75 20.44 94.57
CA GLN A 141 19.35 20.36 95.99
C GLN A 141 18.01 21.04 96.24
N ARG A 142 17.76 22.23 95.66
CA ARG A 142 16.42 22.86 95.70
C ARG A 142 15.37 21.99 95.00
N LEU A 143 15.72 21.35 93.88
CA LEU A 143 14.82 20.44 93.18
C LEU A 143 14.64 19.10 93.92
N ALA A 144 15.58 18.67 94.77
CA ALA A 144 15.39 17.51 95.64
C ALA A 144 14.43 17.77 96.81
N ASN A 145 14.44 18.99 97.36
CA ASN A 145 13.59 19.44 98.48
C ASN A 145 12.87 20.75 98.13
N ILE A 146 11.91 20.67 97.21
CA ILE A 146 11.33 21.84 96.55
C ILE A 146 10.31 22.60 97.42
N GLN A 147 10.44 23.93 97.46
CA GLN A 147 9.46 24.81 98.10
C GLN A 147 8.28 25.11 97.17
N SER A 148 7.11 25.40 97.74
CA SER A 148 5.89 25.71 96.97
C SER A 148 6.05 26.92 96.04
N LYS A 149 6.88 27.90 96.43
CA LYS A 149 7.27 29.04 95.57
C LYS A 149 8.07 28.58 94.34
N ASP A 150 9.05 27.71 94.55
CA ASP A 150 9.95 27.26 93.47
C ASP A 150 9.22 26.31 92.51
N TYR A 151 8.39 25.40 93.04
CA TYR A 151 7.53 24.54 92.22
C TYR A 151 6.61 25.36 91.32
N ARG A 152 5.98 26.39 91.90
CA ARG A 152 5.11 27.34 91.21
C ARG A 152 5.87 28.11 90.12
N ALA A 153 7.07 28.62 90.40
CA ALA A 153 7.89 29.34 89.43
C ALA A 153 8.31 28.45 88.23
N ILE A 154 8.69 27.19 88.47
CA ILE A 154 8.98 26.24 87.38
C ILE A 154 7.72 25.96 86.55
N PHE A 155 6.59 25.69 87.21
CA PHE A 155 5.34 25.38 86.53
C PHE A 155 4.86 26.56 85.66
N GLU A 156 4.87 27.78 86.20
CA GLU A 156 4.50 28.99 85.46
C GLU A 156 5.41 29.23 84.26
N TYR A 157 6.74 29.10 84.42
CA TYR A 157 7.69 29.21 83.32
C TYR A 157 7.42 28.18 82.21
N LEU A 158 7.29 26.89 82.55
CA LEU A 158 7.07 25.84 81.56
C LEU A 158 5.72 25.96 80.83
N VAL A 159 4.66 26.40 81.51
CA VAL A 159 3.37 26.67 80.86
C VAL A 159 3.47 27.90 79.95
N GLN A 160 4.14 28.99 80.37
CA GLN A 160 4.36 30.18 79.54
C GLN A 160 5.20 29.88 78.29
N CYS A 161 6.16 28.94 78.36
CA CYS A 161 6.86 28.45 77.17
C CYS A 161 5.91 27.73 76.19
N LEU A 162 4.95 26.96 76.69
CA LEU A 162 4.00 26.18 75.87
C LEU A 162 2.90 27.05 75.26
N ASP A 163 2.36 27.98 76.04
CA ASP A 163 1.30 28.88 75.65
C ASP A 163 1.50 30.24 76.38
N PRO A 164 2.09 31.25 75.71
CA PRO A 164 2.26 32.58 76.26
C PRO A 164 0.95 33.32 76.57
N ALA A 165 -0.18 32.88 76.00
CA ALA A 165 -1.50 33.47 76.24
C ALA A 165 -2.25 32.81 77.42
N GLN A 166 -1.80 31.63 77.88
CA GLN A 166 -2.34 30.91 79.03
C GLN A 166 -1.97 31.63 80.35
N ALA A 167 -2.70 32.71 80.64
CA ALA A 167 -2.58 33.46 81.89
C ALA A 167 -2.91 32.58 83.11
N ILE A 168 -1.88 32.01 83.74
CA ILE A 168 -1.96 31.57 85.14
C ILE A 168 -2.10 32.84 85.97
N ASP A 169 -3.29 33.08 86.52
CA ASP A 169 -3.56 34.27 87.33
C ASP A 169 -2.81 34.18 88.66
N SER A 170 -1.58 34.67 88.62
CA SER A 170 -0.67 34.68 89.75
C SER A 170 -1.02 35.73 90.80
N SER A 171 -1.98 36.63 90.52
CA SER A 171 -2.34 37.76 91.38
C SER A 171 -3.44 37.41 92.38
N ASN A 172 -4.50 36.70 91.96
CA ASN A 172 -5.69 36.44 92.79
C ASN A 172 -5.55 35.26 93.77
N GLY A 173 -4.33 34.84 94.09
CA GLY A 173 -4.02 33.85 95.14
C GLY A 173 -4.43 32.40 94.86
N ARG A 174 -5.18 32.11 93.79
CA ARG A 174 -5.74 30.78 93.48
C ARG A 174 -4.89 29.95 92.52
N PHE A 175 -3.58 29.86 92.76
CA PHE A 175 -2.67 29.04 91.96
C PHE A 175 -3.13 27.56 91.87
N GLU A 176 -3.77 27.03 92.91
CA GLU A 176 -4.34 25.68 92.92
C GLU A 176 -5.40 25.42 91.83
N GLU A 177 -6.30 26.38 91.59
CA GLU A 177 -7.32 26.29 90.53
C GLU A 177 -6.66 26.47 89.15
N GLY A 178 -5.72 27.42 89.03
CA GLY A 178 -4.95 27.67 87.82
C GLY A 178 -4.11 26.47 87.36
N PHE A 179 -3.44 25.78 88.29
CA PHE A 179 -2.62 24.59 88.04
C PHE A 179 -3.45 23.45 87.43
N ILE A 180 -4.58 23.10 88.06
CA ILE A 180 -5.47 22.05 87.54
C ILE A 180 -6.08 22.46 86.19
N ASN A 181 -6.41 23.73 85.98
CA ASN A 181 -6.98 24.19 84.71
C ASN A 181 -5.95 24.23 83.57
N ALA A 182 -4.70 24.63 83.84
CA ALA A 182 -3.59 24.55 82.88
C ALA A 182 -3.31 23.09 82.46
N LEU A 183 -3.32 22.14 83.41
CA LEU A 183 -3.18 20.71 83.09
C LEU A 183 -4.36 20.16 82.26
N LYS A 184 -5.59 20.68 82.42
CA LYS A 184 -6.75 20.36 81.55
C LYS A 184 -6.63 20.99 80.15
N ALA A 185 -6.05 22.18 80.05
CA ALA A 185 -5.80 22.86 78.77
C ALA A 185 -4.78 22.05 77.96
N LEU A 186 -3.60 21.79 78.55
CA LEU A 186 -2.50 21.02 77.98
C LEU A 186 -2.75 19.50 77.83
N LYS A 187 -3.95 19.01 78.20
CA LYS A 187 -4.37 17.60 78.09
C LYS A 187 -3.47 16.60 78.83
N TYR A 188 -3.01 16.97 80.04
CA TYR A 188 -2.16 16.10 80.85
C TYR A 188 -2.85 14.74 81.15
N PRO A 189 -2.30 13.58 80.72
CA PRO A 189 -3.04 12.32 80.71
C PRO A 189 -3.46 11.76 82.08
N TYR A 190 -2.77 12.14 83.15
CA TYR A 190 -2.93 11.54 84.48
C TYR A 190 -3.50 12.52 85.52
N ILE A 191 -4.19 13.57 85.06
CA ILE A 191 -4.71 14.65 85.91
C ILE A 191 -5.68 14.16 87.01
N HIS A 192 -6.41 13.07 86.77
CA HIS A 192 -7.28 12.40 87.74
C HIS A 192 -6.53 11.79 88.94
N GLN A 193 -5.21 11.70 88.88
CA GLN A 193 -4.35 11.21 89.97
C GLN A 193 -3.73 12.34 90.79
N ILE A 194 -4.16 13.60 90.60
CA ILE A 194 -3.57 14.80 91.21
C ILE A 194 -4.64 15.59 92.00
N ASP A 195 -4.35 15.92 93.25
CA ASP A 195 -5.13 16.85 94.09
C ASP A 195 -4.37 18.18 94.18
N SER A 196 -5.08 19.32 94.05
CA SER A 196 -4.46 20.66 94.11
C SER A 196 -3.81 20.94 95.45
N LYS A 197 -4.35 20.36 96.53
CA LYS A 197 -3.85 20.51 97.91
C LYS A 197 -2.40 20.06 98.08
N TRP A 198 -1.88 19.25 97.17
CA TRP A 198 -0.48 18.81 97.20
C TRP A 198 0.51 19.95 96.98
N LEU A 199 0.06 21.05 96.35
CA LEU A 199 0.87 22.26 96.12
C LEU A 199 1.20 23.03 97.40
N ALA A 200 0.47 22.81 98.50
CA ALA A 200 0.81 23.37 99.80
C ALA A 200 2.13 22.78 100.36
N ALA A 201 2.42 21.50 100.07
CA ALA A 201 3.61 20.79 100.55
C ALA A 201 4.18 19.84 99.46
N PRO A 202 4.73 20.38 98.36
CA PRO A 202 5.03 19.60 97.15
C PRO A 202 6.17 18.60 97.32
N ALA A 203 7.10 18.83 98.25
CA ALA A 203 8.21 17.92 98.56
C ALA A 203 7.83 16.70 99.42
N SER A 204 6.55 16.52 99.78
CA SER A 204 6.10 15.40 100.63
C SER A 204 6.32 14.04 99.96
N LEU A 205 6.75 13.04 100.74
CA LEU A 205 7.19 11.72 100.24
C LEU A 205 6.21 11.01 99.28
N HIS A 206 4.91 11.25 99.42
CA HIS A 206 3.86 10.63 98.61
C HIS A 206 3.37 11.49 97.44
N THR A 207 3.57 12.82 97.48
CA THR A 207 3.11 13.77 96.45
C THR A 207 4.22 14.15 95.48
N TRP A 208 5.45 14.29 95.98
CA TRP A 208 6.59 14.71 95.18
C TRP A 208 6.86 13.84 93.94
N PRO A 209 6.75 12.50 93.99
CA PRO A 209 6.85 11.64 92.79
C PRO A 209 5.90 12.03 91.65
N MET A 210 4.67 12.45 91.98
CA MET A 210 3.67 12.83 90.97
C MET A 210 3.91 14.26 90.46
N LEU A 211 4.21 15.18 91.37
CA LEU A 211 4.46 16.59 91.02
C LEU A 211 5.77 16.79 90.24
N LEU A 212 6.81 16.01 90.53
CA LEU A 212 8.05 15.93 89.74
C LEU A 212 7.76 15.41 88.33
N GLY A 213 6.97 14.33 88.22
CA GLY A 213 6.54 13.78 86.93
C GLY A 213 5.69 14.75 86.10
N VAL A 214 4.94 15.66 86.72
CA VAL A 214 4.25 16.76 86.01
C VAL A 214 5.27 17.73 85.40
N LEU A 215 6.26 18.19 86.16
CA LEU A 215 7.29 19.10 85.65
C LEU A 215 8.15 18.44 84.57
N HIS A 216 8.49 17.16 84.72
CA HIS A 216 9.23 16.41 83.71
C HIS A 216 8.45 16.29 82.40
N TRP A 217 7.16 15.93 82.47
CA TRP A 217 6.30 15.85 81.29
C TRP A 217 6.14 17.22 80.60
N LEU A 218 6.02 18.31 81.36
CA LEU A 218 6.00 19.68 80.81
C LEU A 218 7.32 20.01 80.10
N VAL A 219 8.47 19.67 80.69
CA VAL A 219 9.79 19.85 80.06
C VAL A 219 9.92 19.07 78.75
N GLU A 220 9.52 17.80 78.72
CA GLU A 220 9.57 17.01 77.48
C GLU A 220 8.57 17.53 76.42
N LEU A 221 7.41 18.03 76.84
CA LEU A 221 6.46 18.70 75.93
C LEU A 221 7.02 20.01 75.37
N CYS A 222 7.72 20.80 76.19
CA CYS A 222 8.46 21.99 75.74
C CYS A 222 9.54 21.63 74.72
N LYS A 223 10.39 20.63 75.01
CA LYS A 223 11.41 20.14 74.08
C LYS A 223 10.79 19.69 72.75
N MET A 224 9.66 18.98 72.79
CA MET A 224 8.95 18.58 71.56
C MET A 224 8.42 19.77 70.76
N ARG A 225 7.88 20.82 71.41
CA ARG A 225 7.51 22.08 70.74
C ARG A 225 8.74 22.72 70.09
N ASP A 226 9.82 22.89 70.84
CA ASP A 226 11.03 23.57 70.36
C ASP A 226 11.67 22.82 69.19
N HIS A 227 11.78 21.49 69.27
CA HIS A 227 12.24 20.66 68.16
C HIS A 227 11.31 20.71 66.94
N TYR A 228 9.99 20.77 67.14
CA TYR A 228 9.04 20.89 66.02
C TYR A 228 9.16 22.25 65.34
N MET A 229 9.21 23.36 66.08
CA MET A 229 9.38 24.70 65.49
C MET A 229 10.73 24.84 64.75
N ALA A 230 11.80 24.27 65.30
CA ALA A 230 13.13 24.28 64.67
C ALA A 230 13.32 23.24 63.53
N SER A 231 12.28 22.46 63.17
CA SER A 231 12.41 21.36 62.21
C SER A 231 12.24 21.74 60.74
N GLY A 232 11.75 22.95 60.43
CA GLY A 232 11.38 23.34 59.06
C GLY A 232 10.22 22.50 58.47
N HIS A 233 9.46 21.76 59.29
CA HIS A 233 8.43 20.86 58.81
C HIS A 233 7.31 21.61 58.05
N PRO A 234 6.86 21.17 56.86
CA PRO A 234 5.98 21.96 55.99
C PRO A 234 4.62 22.41 56.57
N THR A 235 4.17 21.83 57.69
CA THR A 235 2.97 22.31 58.41
C THR A 235 3.19 23.60 59.20
N LEU A 236 4.45 24.00 59.45
CA LEU A 236 4.80 25.34 59.94
C LEU A 236 4.46 26.43 58.93
N GLN A 237 4.47 26.09 57.63
CA GLN A 237 4.15 26.98 56.51
C GLN A 237 5.04 28.24 56.43
N ASP A 238 6.28 28.11 56.91
CA ASP A 238 7.33 29.12 56.85
C ASP A 238 7.82 29.35 55.40
N PRO A 239 7.69 30.56 54.83
CA PRO A 239 8.11 30.89 53.47
C PRO A 239 9.62 30.78 53.20
N GLU A 240 10.48 30.93 54.22
CA GLU A 240 11.94 30.95 54.05
C GLU A 240 12.50 29.56 53.72
N ASN A 241 11.84 28.50 54.20
CA ASN A 241 12.21 27.11 53.92
C ASN A 241 11.85 26.63 52.51
N ILE A 242 11.13 27.44 51.72
CA ILE A 242 10.63 27.04 50.39
C ILE A 242 11.76 27.22 49.35
N PRO A 243 12.08 26.18 48.54
CA PRO A 243 13.05 26.31 47.44
C PRO A 243 12.61 27.33 46.37
N GLU A 244 13.53 27.72 45.47
CA GLU A 244 13.14 28.54 44.32
C GLU A 244 12.37 27.73 43.25
N GLU A 245 12.73 26.45 43.10
CA GLU A 245 12.01 25.46 42.30
C GLU A 245 11.22 24.54 43.23
N PHE A 246 9.89 24.72 43.28
CA PHE A 246 8.97 23.93 44.09
C PHE A 246 7.76 23.50 43.26
N GLU A 247 7.18 22.33 43.53
CA GLU A 247 5.92 21.89 42.91
C GLU A 247 4.83 21.52 43.93
N ASP A 248 5.19 21.39 45.21
CA ASP A 248 4.29 20.87 46.23
C ASP A 248 3.17 21.86 46.60
N GLN A 249 1.96 21.32 46.76
CA GLN A 249 0.77 22.10 47.12
C GLN A 249 0.86 22.75 48.51
N ILE A 250 1.78 22.29 49.36
CA ILE A 250 2.00 22.86 50.71
C ILE A 250 2.80 24.15 50.59
N ASP A 251 3.85 24.18 49.77
CA ASP A 251 4.69 25.36 49.51
C ASP A 251 3.87 26.47 48.82
N HIS A 252 3.09 26.08 47.81
CA HIS A 252 2.09 26.95 47.18
C HIS A 252 1.09 27.56 48.19
N ARG A 253 0.72 26.80 49.24
CA ARG A 253 -0.20 27.25 50.30
C ARG A 253 0.49 28.13 51.33
N ALA A 254 1.75 27.87 51.67
CA ALA A 254 2.55 28.70 52.57
C ALA A 254 2.76 30.11 51.99
N LEU A 255 3.20 30.22 50.73
CA LEU A 255 3.31 31.51 50.03
C LEU A 255 1.96 32.23 49.91
N ALA A 256 0.86 31.49 49.71
CA ALA A 256 -0.47 32.08 49.67
C ALA A 256 -0.89 32.61 51.06
N PHE A 257 -0.57 31.91 52.15
CA PHE A 257 -0.84 32.40 53.50
C PHE A 257 0.00 33.62 53.87
N GLU A 258 1.29 33.66 53.53
CA GLU A 258 2.12 34.86 53.68
C GLU A 258 1.51 36.05 52.94
N TYR A 259 1.08 35.86 51.69
CA TYR A 259 0.39 36.89 50.92
C TYR A 259 -0.90 37.34 51.60
N TYR A 260 -1.73 36.42 52.09
CA TYR A 260 -2.97 36.75 52.79
C TYR A 260 -2.72 37.46 54.12
N GLU A 261 -1.72 37.06 54.91
CA GLU A 261 -1.35 37.69 56.17
C GLU A 261 -0.88 39.13 55.94
N ARG A 262 0.09 39.33 55.03
CA ARG A 262 0.61 40.66 54.67
C ARG A 262 -0.50 41.56 54.10
N SER A 263 -1.40 41.01 53.28
CA SER A 263 -2.55 41.76 52.75
C SER A 263 -3.60 42.07 53.82
N TYR A 264 -3.83 41.16 54.77
CA TYR A 264 -4.79 41.35 55.86
C TYR A 264 -4.31 42.40 56.86
N ILE A 265 -3.01 42.52 57.10
CA ILE A 265 -2.42 43.63 57.88
C ILE A 265 -2.70 44.97 57.18
N VAL A 266 -2.42 45.08 55.88
CA VAL A 266 -2.69 46.29 55.07
C VAL A 266 -4.19 46.63 55.05
N TRP A 267 -5.07 45.62 55.03
CA TRP A 267 -6.52 45.78 55.12
C TRP A 267 -6.98 46.26 56.51
N LEU A 268 -6.36 45.77 57.61
CA LEU A 268 -6.64 46.24 58.97
C LEU A 268 -6.20 47.69 59.18
N ASP A 269 -5.15 48.15 58.49
CA ASP A 269 -4.76 49.56 58.41
C ASP A 269 -5.70 50.40 57.52
N GLY A 270 -6.72 49.79 56.92
CA GLY A 270 -7.79 50.46 56.18
C GLY A 270 -7.51 50.69 54.68
N ALA A 271 -6.56 49.96 54.09
CA ALA A 271 -6.23 50.07 52.67
C ALA A 271 -6.67 48.82 51.88
N ASP A 272 -7.39 49.04 50.77
CA ASP A 272 -7.86 47.96 49.87
C ASP A 272 -6.86 47.60 48.75
N ASP A 273 -5.76 48.36 48.60
CA ASP A 273 -4.75 48.19 47.52
C ASP A 273 -3.51 47.43 48.00
N PHE A 274 -3.47 46.11 47.81
CA PHE A 274 -2.40 45.20 48.27
C PHE A 274 -1.14 45.19 47.39
N VAL A 275 -0.62 46.37 47.00
CA VAL A 275 0.46 46.53 46.01
C VAL A 275 1.74 45.76 46.39
N GLU A 276 2.26 45.96 47.60
CA GLU A 276 3.53 45.36 48.01
C GLU A 276 3.43 43.85 48.30
N PRO A 277 2.41 43.33 49.03
CA PRO A 277 2.19 41.89 49.14
C PRO A 277 2.08 41.21 47.77
N LYS A 278 1.37 41.85 46.81
CA LYS A 278 1.22 41.35 45.45
C LYS A 278 2.54 41.30 44.69
N ARG A 279 3.34 42.37 44.75
CA ARG A 279 4.68 42.43 44.12
C ARG A 279 5.58 41.29 44.59
N ILE A 280 5.61 41.02 45.89
CA ILE A 280 6.46 39.96 46.48
C ILE A 280 6.07 38.57 45.97
N ILE A 281 4.77 38.23 45.93
CA ILE A 281 4.33 36.92 45.40
C ILE A 281 4.50 36.84 43.87
N GLU A 282 4.29 37.92 43.12
CA GLU A 282 4.56 37.96 41.67
C GLU A 282 6.05 37.74 41.37
N GLU A 283 6.97 38.39 42.10
CA GLU A 283 8.42 38.18 41.98
C GLU A 283 8.88 36.77 42.37
N ARG A 284 8.21 36.14 43.36
CA ARG A 284 8.50 34.76 43.77
C ARG A 284 8.06 33.74 42.71
N TYR A 285 6.89 33.91 42.12
CA TYR A 285 6.41 33.05 41.03
C TYR A 285 7.13 33.35 39.70
N ALA A 286 7.56 34.58 39.46
CA ALA A 286 8.40 34.93 38.30
C ALA A 286 9.72 34.15 38.32
N ARG A 287 10.45 34.13 39.45
CA ARG A 287 11.67 33.31 39.62
C ARG A 287 11.43 31.83 39.37
N LYS A 288 10.40 31.23 39.98
CA LYS A 288 10.01 29.83 39.72
C LYS A 288 9.78 29.57 38.22
N ASN A 289 9.15 30.51 37.52
CA ASN A 289 8.82 30.37 36.11
C ASN A 289 9.99 30.66 35.16
N GLU A 290 11.04 31.36 35.58
CA GLU A 290 12.14 31.80 34.71
C GLU A 290 12.81 30.63 33.99
N ARG A 291 13.22 29.59 34.72
CA ARG A 291 13.82 28.39 34.12
C ARG A 291 12.86 27.68 33.15
N VAL A 292 11.58 27.60 33.52
CA VAL A 292 10.54 26.98 32.67
C VAL A 292 10.35 27.77 31.38
N GLN A 293 10.46 29.10 31.42
CA GLN A 293 10.43 29.97 30.23
C GLN A 293 11.68 29.77 29.36
N GLN A 294 12.87 29.71 29.95
CA GLN A 294 14.12 29.44 29.23
C GLN A 294 14.12 28.06 28.54
N ASP A 295 13.65 27.01 29.22
CA ASP A 295 13.48 25.67 28.64
C ASP A 295 12.39 25.65 27.55
N LEU A 296 11.27 26.36 27.75
CA LEU A 296 10.20 26.48 26.75
C LEU A 296 10.69 27.21 25.49
N GLU A 297 11.45 28.29 25.63
CA GLU A 297 12.09 28.97 24.50
C GLU A 297 13.07 28.04 23.76
N SER A 298 13.96 27.38 24.51
CA SER A 298 14.93 26.42 23.97
C SER A 298 14.24 25.30 23.16
N LYS A 299 13.16 24.73 23.69
CA LYS A 299 12.34 23.71 23.02
C LYS A 299 11.55 24.27 21.85
N THR A 300 11.08 25.51 21.91
CA THR A 300 10.38 26.19 20.80
C THR A 300 11.32 26.44 19.62
N ARG A 301 12.57 26.84 19.88
CA ARG A 301 13.63 26.98 18.85
C ARG A 301 13.96 25.61 18.22
N GLN A 302 14.26 24.59 19.05
CA GLN A 302 14.50 23.22 18.58
C GLN A 302 13.35 22.67 17.71
N TYR A 303 12.10 22.91 18.12
CA TYR A 303 10.91 22.53 17.33
C TYR A 303 10.80 23.31 16.02
N HIS A 304 11.14 24.61 16.00
CA HIS A 304 11.11 25.41 14.78
C HIS A 304 12.17 24.94 13.78
N ASP A 305 13.41 24.71 14.23
CA ASP A 305 14.51 24.25 13.39
C ASP A 305 14.23 22.86 12.80
N ALA A 306 13.80 21.90 13.63
CA ALA A 306 13.39 20.57 13.18
C ALA A 306 12.20 20.60 12.20
N LYS A 307 11.29 21.58 12.35
CA LYS A 307 10.15 21.78 11.44
C LYS A 307 10.57 22.42 10.11
N LEU A 308 11.59 23.29 10.11
CA LEU A 308 12.21 23.81 8.90
C LEU A 308 12.98 22.71 8.16
N GLU A 309 13.75 21.88 8.89
CA GLU A 309 14.45 20.72 8.33
C GLU A 309 13.46 19.71 7.75
N TYR A 310 12.42 19.31 8.49
CA TYR A 310 11.37 18.42 7.98
C TYR A 310 10.69 18.99 6.72
N LYS A 311 10.41 20.30 6.69
CA LYS A 311 9.86 20.96 5.48
C LYS A 311 10.84 20.89 4.32
N LYS A 312 12.14 21.12 4.56
CA LYS A 312 13.20 21.01 3.55
C LYS A 312 13.26 19.59 3.00
N LEU A 313 13.42 18.58 3.86
CA LEU A 313 13.47 17.14 3.52
C LEU A 313 12.23 16.65 2.76
N LYS A 314 11.04 17.20 3.06
CA LYS A 314 9.78 16.90 2.36
C LYS A 314 9.62 17.64 1.03
N SER A 315 10.38 18.71 0.80
CA SER A 315 10.37 19.49 -0.44
C SER A 315 11.46 19.10 -1.42
N SER A 316 12.59 18.58 -0.94
CA SER A 316 13.58 17.87 -1.76
C SER A 316 13.00 16.55 -2.26
N ALA A 317 13.48 16.07 -3.41
CA ALA A 317 13.34 14.66 -3.77
C ALA A 317 13.99 13.79 -2.68
N ALA A 318 13.56 12.53 -2.55
CA ALA A 318 14.16 11.61 -1.58
C ALA A 318 15.67 11.48 -1.85
N PRO A 319 16.56 11.76 -0.88
CA PRO A 319 18.02 11.73 -1.13
C PRO A 319 18.52 10.38 -1.65
N VAL A 320 17.84 9.29 -1.29
CA VAL A 320 18.09 7.93 -1.82
C VAL A 320 17.85 7.85 -3.33
N ALA A 321 16.81 8.51 -3.86
CA ALA A 321 16.52 8.50 -5.30
C ALA A 321 17.52 9.35 -6.10
N GLU A 322 17.99 10.47 -5.53
CA GLU A 322 19.06 11.28 -6.12
C GLU A 322 20.39 10.50 -6.13
N LEU A 323 20.75 9.86 -5.02
CA LEU A 323 21.92 8.97 -4.93
C LEU A 323 21.83 7.77 -5.88
N GLN A 324 20.64 7.18 -6.06
CA GLN A 324 20.42 6.10 -7.03
C GLN A 324 20.58 6.57 -8.48
N ALA A 325 20.07 7.76 -8.83
CA ALA A 325 20.27 8.35 -10.16
C ALA A 325 21.74 8.67 -10.44
N ASN A 326 22.43 9.27 -9.46
CA ASN A 326 23.86 9.56 -9.54
C ASN A 326 24.69 8.27 -9.65
N HIS A 327 24.36 7.23 -8.89
CA HIS A 327 25.01 5.92 -8.97
C HIS A 327 24.78 5.23 -10.32
N ALA A 328 23.56 5.27 -10.87
CA ALA A 328 23.28 4.73 -12.21
C ALA A 328 24.06 5.49 -13.31
N THR A 329 24.20 6.80 -13.17
CA THR A 329 25.01 7.64 -14.07
C THR A 329 26.50 7.26 -13.99
N LEU A 330 27.04 7.16 -12.77
CA LEU A 330 28.44 6.76 -12.53
C LEU A 330 28.75 5.34 -13.03
N LEU A 331 27.83 4.38 -12.91
CA LEU A 331 27.99 3.05 -13.53
C LEU A 331 28.03 3.14 -15.05
N SER A 332 27.13 3.91 -15.66
CA SER A 332 27.11 4.12 -17.11
C SER A 332 28.39 4.79 -17.62
N ASP A 333 28.92 5.76 -16.87
CA ASP A 333 30.17 6.45 -17.21
C ASP A 333 31.40 5.55 -16.99
N ARG A 334 31.45 4.74 -15.92
CA ARG A 334 32.49 3.71 -15.73
C ARG A 334 32.58 2.78 -16.94
N GLU A 335 31.45 2.24 -17.40
CA GLU A 335 31.45 1.35 -18.58
C GLU A 335 31.85 2.07 -19.87
N LYS A 336 31.56 3.37 -20.03
CA LYS A 336 32.04 4.16 -21.17
C LYS A 336 33.56 4.32 -21.11
N PHE A 337 34.10 4.66 -19.93
CA PHE A 337 35.55 4.81 -19.74
C PHE A 337 36.29 3.47 -19.92
N GLU A 338 35.74 2.36 -19.44
CA GLU A 338 36.32 1.02 -19.67
C GLU A 338 36.36 0.66 -21.16
N ARG A 339 35.25 0.84 -21.90
CA ARG A 339 35.23 0.64 -23.36
C ARG A 339 36.18 1.56 -24.12
N VAL A 340 36.36 2.80 -23.64
CA VAL A 340 37.34 3.74 -24.21
C VAL A 340 38.78 3.30 -23.92
N LEU A 341 39.07 2.82 -22.70
CA LEU A 341 40.38 2.26 -22.33
C LEU A 341 40.72 1.03 -23.17
N GLU A 342 39.79 0.08 -23.33
CA GLU A 342 39.95 -1.09 -24.21
C GLU A 342 40.27 -0.67 -25.67
N GLN A 343 39.58 0.35 -26.18
CA GLN A 343 39.83 0.88 -27.52
C GLN A 343 41.23 1.52 -27.65
N TYR A 344 41.65 2.31 -26.66
CA TYR A 344 42.99 2.91 -26.64
C TYR A 344 44.10 1.87 -26.42
N GLU A 345 43.90 0.85 -25.59
CA GLU A 345 44.82 -0.28 -25.45
C GLU A 345 44.95 -1.08 -26.74
N SER A 346 43.84 -1.40 -27.41
CA SER A 346 43.86 -2.08 -28.71
C SER A 346 44.60 -1.26 -29.76
N ARG A 347 44.40 0.06 -29.77
CA ARG A 347 45.12 0.99 -30.65
C ARG A 347 46.61 1.07 -30.28
N MET A 348 46.95 1.10 -28.99
CA MET A 348 48.34 1.13 -28.51
C MET A 348 49.09 -0.15 -28.92
N LYS A 349 48.49 -1.34 -28.72
CA LYS A 349 49.05 -2.62 -29.15
C LYS A 349 49.31 -2.64 -30.65
N LYS A 350 48.33 -2.22 -31.47
CA LYS A 350 48.49 -2.10 -32.94
C LYS A 350 49.58 -1.12 -33.37
N ILE A 351 49.73 0.01 -32.67
CA ILE A 351 50.79 0.99 -32.96
C ILE A 351 52.17 0.43 -32.56
N LEU A 352 52.28 -0.29 -31.44
CA LEU A 352 53.52 -0.96 -31.03
C LEU A 352 53.91 -2.09 -31.99
N GLU A 353 52.94 -2.88 -32.45
CA GLU A 353 53.13 -3.88 -33.52
C GLU A 353 53.64 -3.21 -34.81
N GLN A 354 52.98 -2.13 -35.26
CA GLN A 354 53.41 -1.35 -36.43
C GLN A 354 54.81 -0.74 -36.28
N ILE A 355 55.16 -0.23 -35.10
CA ILE A 355 56.51 0.28 -34.81
C ILE A 355 57.53 -0.86 -34.90
N SER A 356 57.29 -1.99 -34.23
CA SER A 356 58.21 -3.14 -34.28
C SER A 356 58.41 -3.70 -35.69
N TYR A 357 57.36 -3.70 -36.52
CA TYR A 357 57.45 -4.06 -37.94
C TYR A 357 58.25 -3.02 -38.74
N ALA A 358 58.01 -1.72 -38.52
CA ALA A 358 58.74 -0.64 -39.20
C ALA A 358 60.21 -0.59 -38.78
N GLU A 359 60.55 -0.86 -37.53
CA GLU A 359 61.93 -0.98 -37.04
C GLU A 359 62.65 -2.19 -37.65
N ALA A 360 61.96 -3.34 -37.77
CA ALA A 360 62.50 -4.52 -38.42
C ALA A 360 62.71 -4.33 -39.93
N ASP A 361 61.73 -3.74 -40.62
CA ASP A 361 61.81 -3.46 -42.06
C ASP A 361 62.84 -2.36 -42.38
N PHE A 362 62.91 -1.30 -41.56
CA PHE A 362 63.95 -0.27 -41.64
C PHE A 362 65.34 -0.91 -41.49
N LYS A 363 65.55 -1.74 -40.46
CA LYS A 363 66.82 -2.44 -40.27
C LYS A 363 67.16 -3.34 -41.46
N GLN A 364 66.18 -4.08 -42.00
CA GLN A 364 66.42 -4.89 -43.19
C GLN A 364 66.80 -4.03 -44.40
N ARG A 365 66.13 -2.87 -44.61
CA ARG A 365 66.52 -1.94 -45.68
C ARG A 365 67.90 -1.35 -45.47
N ASP A 366 68.30 -1.05 -44.24
CA ASP A 366 69.63 -0.53 -43.89
C ASP A 366 70.72 -1.59 -44.18
N ASP A 367 70.49 -2.85 -43.76
CA ASP A 367 71.32 -4.01 -44.12
C ASP A 367 71.39 -4.20 -45.66
N ASP A 368 70.27 -4.06 -46.37
CA ASP A 368 70.19 -4.20 -47.83
C ASP A 368 70.86 -3.02 -48.58
N LEU A 369 70.79 -1.80 -48.05
CA LEU A 369 71.45 -0.59 -48.58
C LEU A 369 72.97 -0.70 -48.40
N HIS A 370 73.43 -1.21 -47.25
CA HIS A 370 74.84 -1.53 -47.03
C HIS A 370 75.38 -2.59 -48.02
N LYS A 371 74.60 -3.64 -48.32
CA LYS A 371 74.95 -4.62 -49.38
C LYS A 371 75.01 -3.96 -50.76
N LEU A 372 74.02 -3.13 -51.10
CA LEU A 372 73.95 -2.44 -52.39
C LEU A 372 75.08 -1.43 -52.58
N HIS A 373 75.53 -0.71 -51.54
CA HIS A 373 76.73 0.14 -51.63
C HIS A 373 78.00 -0.70 -51.82
N ALA A 374 78.17 -1.81 -51.10
CA ALA A 374 79.31 -2.71 -51.30
C ALA A 374 79.35 -3.32 -52.72
N GLU A 375 78.19 -3.63 -53.30
CA GLU A 375 78.09 -4.06 -54.70
C GLU A 375 78.28 -2.89 -55.68
N GLN A 376 77.79 -1.69 -55.39
CA GLN A 376 78.03 -0.49 -56.20
C GLN A 376 79.52 -0.17 -56.29
N ASP A 377 80.26 -0.24 -55.18
CA ASP A 377 81.71 -0.04 -55.14
C ASP A 377 82.44 -1.14 -55.94
N ARG A 378 82.02 -2.40 -55.78
CA ARG A 378 82.53 -3.56 -56.55
C ARG A 378 82.32 -3.37 -58.06
N LEU A 379 81.11 -3.03 -58.48
CA LEU A 379 80.77 -2.79 -59.89
C LEU A 379 81.46 -1.53 -60.43
N THR A 380 81.61 -0.48 -59.63
CA THR A 380 82.37 0.72 -59.99
C THR A 380 83.86 0.41 -60.17
N GLY A 381 84.41 -0.54 -59.41
CA GLY A 381 85.73 -1.12 -59.65
C GLY A 381 85.80 -1.81 -61.01
N ILE A 382 84.90 -2.75 -61.27
CA ILE A 382 84.83 -3.52 -62.53
C ILE A 382 84.65 -2.60 -63.76
N VAL A 383 83.82 -1.57 -63.68
CA VAL A 383 83.62 -0.61 -64.78
C VAL A 383 84.88 0.25 -65.03
N LYS A 384 85.63 0.61 -63.98
CA LYS A 384 86.95 1.28 -64.11
C LYS A 384 87.99 0.36 -64.76
N GLU A 385 87.93 -0.95 -64.52
CA GLU A 385 88.78 -1.95 -65.17
C GLU A 385 88.38 -2.17 -66.64
N GLN A 386 87.08 -2.18 -66.94
CA GLN A 386 86.56 -2.51 -68.28
C GLN A 386 86.68 -1.40 -69.33
N ASN A 387 86.92 -0.14 -68.92
CA ASN A 387 87.22 0.98 -69.84
C ASN A 387 86.19 1.23 -70.97
N LEU A 388 84.93 0.84 -70.77
CA LEU A 388 83.84 1.04 -71.71
C LEU A 388 83.49 2.53 -71.86
N THR A 389 83.28 2.99 -73.09
CA THR A 389 82.87 4.39 -73.33
C THR A 389 81.36 4.58 -73.18
N PRO A 390 80.87 5.77 -72.76
CA PRO A 390 79.44 5.99 -72.54
C PRO A 390 78.55 5.78 -73.78
N GLU A 391 79.08 6.09 -74.97
CA GLU A 391 78.38 5.91 -76.26
C GLU A 391 78.20 4.42 -76.62
N GLU A 392 79.18 3.59 -76.26
CA GLU A 392 79.16 2.16 -76.53
C GLU A 392 78.15 1.44 -75.60
N ALA A 393 78.10 1.87 -74.34
CA ALA A 393 77.08 1.42 -73.39
C ALA A 393 75.66 1.80 -73.83
N THR A 394 75.41 3.04 -74.26
CA THR A 394 74.08 3.45 -74.75
C THR A 394 73.68 2.71 -76.02
N ARG A 395 74.63 2.41 -76.91
CA ARG A 395 74.38 1.62 -78.12
C ARG A 395 73.93 0.20 -77.80
N MET A 396 74.61 -0.48 -76.87
CA MET A 396 74.19 -1.80 -76.37
C MET A 396 72.79 -1.75 -75.74
N THR A 397 72.44 -0.69 -75.00
CA THR A 397 71.09 -0.50 -74.46
C THR A 397 70.04 -0.38 -75.57
N THR A 398 70.28 0.42 -76.62
CA THR A 398 69.33 0.55 -77.73
C THR A 398 69.12 -0.73 -78.53
N ASP A 399 70.18 -1.54 -78.71
CA ASP A 399 70.06 -2.82 -79.40
C ASP A 399 69.29 -3.86 -78.55
N TYR A 400 69.49 -3.85 -77.22
CA TYR A 400 68.71 -4.65 -76.28
C TYR A 400 67.23 -4.26 -76.26
N ASP A 401 66.90 -2.96 -76.18
CA ASP A 401 65.52 -2.46 -76.18
C ASP A 401 64.77 -2.84 -77.45
N ASN A 402 65.43 -2.73 -78.62
CA ASN A 402 64.86 -3.12 -79.89
C ASN A 402 64.63 -4.64 -79.97
N LEU A 403 65.57 -5.46 -79.49
CA LEU A 403 65.41 -6.92 -79.46
C LEU A 403 64.28 -7.34 -78.50
N SER A 404 64.19 -6.71 -77.33
CA SER A 404 63.15 -6.95 -76.32
C SER A 404 61.74 -6.68 -76.86
N ARG A 405 61.54 -5.53 -77.54
CA ARG A 405 60.25 -5.18 -78.18
C ARG A 405 59.84 -6.18 -79.26
N ASN A 406 60.77 -6.58 -80.14
CA ASN A 406 60.51 -7.57 -81.18
C ASN A 406 60.11 -8.95 -80.60
N LEU A 407 60.66 -9.32 -79.44
CA LEU A 407 60.34 -10.57 -78.75
C LEU A 407 58.90 -10.54 -78.18
N GLU A 408 58.49 -9.43 -77.59
CA GLU A 408 57.13 -9.27 -77.04
C GLU A 408 56.06 -9.24 -78.15
N ASP A 409 56.33 -8.53 -79.26
CA ASP A 409 55.50 -8.52 -80.47
C ASP A 409 55.26 -9.94 -81.04
N LEU A 410 56.27 -10.81 -80.96
CA LEU A 410 56.18 -12.21 -81.40
C LEU A 410 55.37 -13.07 -80.42
N LYS A 411 55.54 -12.89 -79.10
CA LYS A 411 54.69 -13.56 -78.09
C LYS A 411 53.22 -13.21 -78.28
N GLN A 412 52.91 -11.93 -78.49
CA GLN A 412 51.55 -11.45 -78.67
C GLN A 412 50.88 -12.12 -79.88
N LYS A 413 51.58 -12.17 -81.03
CA LYS A 413 51.11 -12.86 -82.25
C LYS A 413 50.88 -14.36 -82.05
N ILE A 414 51.71 -15.04 -81.24
CA ILE A 414 51.50 -16.44 -80.87
C ILE A 414 50.23 -16.59 -80.01
N ALA A 415 50.05 -15.75 -78.98
CA ALA A 415 48.89 -15.79 -78.10
C ALA A 415 47.57 -15.44 -78.84
N ASP A 416 47.61 -14.52 -79.80
CA ASP A 416 46.48 -14.20 -80.67
C ASP A 416 46.12 -15.38 -81.59
N SER A 417 47.13 -16.06 -82.16
CA SER A 417 46.94 -17.25 -83.00
C SER A 417 46.37 -18.43 -82.19
N GLN A 418 46.82 -18.64 -80.96
CA GLN A 418 46.29 -19.67 -80.06
C GLN A 418 44.84 -19.40 -79.68
N ARG A 419 44.47 -18.13 -79.41
CA ARG A 419 43.06 -17.75 -79.17
C ARG A 419 42.18 -17.97 -80.40
N ALA A 420 42.70 -17.76 -81.61
CA ALA A 420 41.97 -18.09 -82.84
C ALA A 420 41.69 -19.60 -82.96
N VAL A 421 42.68 -20.46 -82.72
CA VAL A 421 42.52 -21.94 -82.76
C VAL A 421 41.49 -22.40 -81.73
N LEU A 422 41.62 -22.00 -80.47
CA LEU A 422 40.67 -22.37 -79.40
C LEU A 422 39.23 -21.92 -79.73
N SER A 423 39.06 -20.76 -80.37
CA SER A 423 37.74 -20.30 -80.80
C SER A 423 37.13 -21.15 -81.93
N LEU A 424 37.95 -21.71 -82.81
CA LEU A 424 37.51 -22.61 -83.89
C LEU A 424 37.18 -24.00 -83.36
N GLU A 425 37.96 -24.53 -82.41
CA GLU A 425 37.68 -25.80 -81.72
C GLU A 425 36.34 -25.75 -80.97
N VAL A 426 36.07 -24.67 -80.22
CA VAL A 426 34.77 -24.47 -79.55
C VAL A 426 33.62 -24.37 -80.56
N ASN A 427 33.80 -23.67 -81.69
CA ASN A 427 32.78 -23.58 -82.74
C ASN A 427 32.53 -24.93 -83.44
N LEU A 428 33.55 -25.78 -83.59
CA LEU A 428 33.42 -27.13 -84.13
C LEU A 428 32.69 -28.05 -83.15
N SER A 429 33.10 -28.06 -81.88
CA SER A 429 32.46 -28.84 -80.81
C SER A 429 30.97 -28.49 -80.64
N ASN A 430 30.63 -27.20 -80.61
CA ASN A 430 29.24 -26.74 -80.54
C ASN A 430 28.39 -27.21 -81.75
N ARG A 431 28.99 -27.32 -82.95
CA ARG A 431 28.30 -27.79 -84.15
C ARG A 431 28.20 -29.32 -84.23
N ALA A 432 29.17 -30.04 -83.68
CA ALA A 432 29.10 -31.49 -83.52
C ALA A 432 27.96 -31.87 -82.57
N GLY A 433 27.92 -31.32 -81.35
CA GLY A 433 26.86 -31.60 -80.38
C GLY A 433 25.46 -31.23 -80.89
N ALA A 434 25.32 -30.12 -81.62
CA ALA A 434 24.05 -29.74 -82.25
C ALA A 434 23.62 -30.67 -83.41
N ALA A 435 24.55 -31.42 -84.03
CA ALA A 435 24.23 -32.45 -85.02
C ALA A 435 23.88 -33.78 -84.35
N GLU A 436 24.59 -34.15 -83.27
CA GLU A 436 24.29 -35.32 -82.42
C GLU A 436 22.88 -35.19 -81.83
N GLU A 437 22.52 -34.04 -81.26
CA GLU A 437 21.18 -33.79 -80.71
C GLU A 437 20.06 -33.97 -81.76
N ILE A 438 20.29 -33.58 -83.02
CA ILE A 438 19.30 -33.75 -84.10
C ILE A 438 19.16 -35.23 -84.50
N VAL A 439 20.24 -36.01 -84.47
CA VAL A 439 20.22 -37.46 -84.74
C VAL A 439 19.56 -38.22 -83.58
N ASP A 440 19.80 -37.81 -82.33
CA ASP A 440 19.11 -38.34 -81.14
C ASP A 440 17.61 -38.01 -81.16
N GLN A 441 17.23 -36.77 -81.48
CA GLN A 441 15.81 -36.38 -81.65
C GLN A 441 15.13 -37.21 -82.76
N TYR A 442 15.80 -37.42 -83.89
CA TYR A 442 15.30 -38.25 -84.98
C TYR A 442 15.12 -39.72 -84.55
N THR A 443 16.12 -40.30 -83.87
CA THR A 443 16.09 -41.69 -83.37
C THR A 443 15.03 -41.88 -82.28
N GLY A 444 14.88 -40.90 -81.39
CA GLY A 444 13.81 -40.85 -80.40
C GLY A 444 12.41 -40.78 -81.02
N LEU A 445 12.24 -40.03 -82.13
CA LEU A 445 10.99 -39.99 -82.89
C LEU A 445 10.69 -41.32 -83.61
N LEU A 446 11.68 -41.98 -84.18
CA LEU A 446 11.50 -43.34 -84.74
C LEU A 446 11.05 -44.33 -83.65
N SER A 447 11.68 -44.29 -82.48
CA SER A 447 11.33 -45.12 -81.33
C SER A 447 9.90 -44.84 -80.84
N ALA A 448 9.55 -43.58 -80.59
CA ALA A 448 8.22 -43.19 -80.10
C ALA A 448 7.07 -43.51 -81.07
N LEU A 449 7.35 -43.56 -82.38
CA LEU A 449 6.38 -43.94 -83.41
C LEU A 449 6.35 -45.46 -83.69
N ASN A 450 7.16 -46.26 -82.99
CA ASN A 450 7.40 -47.69 -83.27
C ASN A 450 7.82 -47.96 -84.73
N LEU A 451 8.65 -47.07 -85.29
CA LEU A 451 9.23 -47.16 -86.63
C LEU A 451 10.70 -47.61 -86.60
N PHE A 452 11.12 -48.24 -85.51
CA PHE A 452 12.43 -48.88 -85.37
C PHE A 452 12.42 -50.24 -86.11
N PRO A 453 13.52 -50.67 -86.77
CA PRO A 453 13.52 -51.95 -87.50
C PRO A 453 13.27 -53.17 -86.61
N PRO A 454 12.55 -54.22 -87.10
CA PRO A 454 11.90 -54.29 -88.41
C PRO A 454 10.55 -53.56 -88.44
N LEU A 455 10.32 -52.80 -89.51
CA LEU A 455 9.05 -52.09 -89.74
C LEU A 455 7.87 -53.07 -89.91
N PRO A 456 6.64 -52.65 -89.54
CA PRO A 456 5.44 -53.46 -89.77
C PRO A 456 5.21 -53.74 -91.27
N PRO A 457 4.49 -54.83 -91.62
CA PRO A 457 4.15 -55.13 -93.00
C PRO A 457 3.40 -53.94 -93.64
N PRO A 458 3.72 -53.52 -94.88
CA PRO A 458 4.53 -54.22 -95.88
C PRO A 458 5.99 -53.70 -96.04
N LEU A 459 6.56 -52.98 -95.08
CA LEU A 459 7.82 -52.21 -95.28
C LEU A 459 9.07 -52.85 -94.65
N GLN A 460 9.10 -54.18 -94.55
CA GLN A 460 10.01 -54.94 -93.68
C GLN A 460 11.50 -54.84 -94.03
N ASP A 461 11.85 -54.59 -95.29
CA ASP A 461 13.24 -54.57 -95.78
C ASP A 461 13.91 -53.18 -95.74
N ILE A 462 13.29 -52.17 -95.09
CA ILE A 462 13.79 -50.79 -95.06
C ILE A 462 14.30 -50.42 -93.66
N ASP A 463 15.59 -50.12 -93.56
CA ASP A 463 16.18 -49.47 -92.40
C ASP A 463 16.03 -47.94 -92.50
N LEU A 464 15.71 -47.31 -91.37
CA LEU A 464 15.53 -45.86 -91.22
C LEU A 464 16.55 -45.23 -90.26
N THR A 465 17.44 -46.02 -89.65
CA THR A 465 18.46 -45.54 -88.71
C THR A 465 19.50 -44.65 -89.37
N LEU A 466 20.07 -43.74 -88.57
CA LEU A 466 21.13 -42.81 -88.93
C LEU A 466 22.09 -42.67 -87.74
N GLU A 467 23.39 -42.76 -87.99
CA GLU A 467 24.45 -42.54 -87.02
C GLU A 467 25.37 -41.40 -87.50
N LEU A 468 25.98 -40.66 -86.57
CA LEU A 468 26.90 -39.56 -86.87
C LEU A 468 28.34 -39.93 -86.46
N ASN A 469 29.31 -39.72 -87.34
CA ASN A 469 30.72 -39.99 -87.06
C ASN A 469 31.56 -38.71 -87.22
N THR A 470 31.64 -37.94 -86.13
CA THR A 470 32.31 -36.63 -86.06
C THR A 470 33.84 -36.68 -86.19
N ALA A 471 34.44 -37.88 -86.21
CA ALA A 471 35.89 -38.06 -86.35
C ALA A 471 36.40 -38.15 -87.81
N VAL A 472 35.52 -38.11 -88.82
CA VAL A 472 35.89 -38.36 -90.22
C VAL A 472 36.13 -37.07 -91.00
N SER A 473 37.31 -36.95 -91.62
CA SER A 473 37.70 -35.77 -92.41
C SER A 473 36.96 -35.61 -93.75
N ASN A 474 36.19 -36.62 -94.19
CA ASN A 474 35.43 -36.60 -95.44
C ASN A 474 33.94 -36.34 -95.18
N LEU A 475 33.41 -35.26 -95.76
CA LEU A 475 32.02 -34.80 -95.55
C LEU A 475 30.95 -35.81 -96.00
N GLN A 476 31.30 -36.77 -96.88
CA GLN A 476 30.38 -37.84 -97.32
C GLN A 476 30.31 -39.04 -96.37
N GLU A 477 31.24 -39.16 -95.42
CA GLU A 477 31.33 -40.26 -94.45
C GLU A 477 30.92 -39.82 -93.02
N LEU A 478 30.56 -38.54 -92.85
CA LEU A 478 30.13 -37.93 -91.60
C LEU A 478 28.83 -38.54 -91.01
N LEU A 479 28.00 -39.15 -91.86
CA LEU A 479 26.71 -39.74 -91.47
C LEU A 479 26.57 -41.14 -92.09
N THR A 480 26.41 -42.16 -91.25
CA THR A 480 26.26 -43.56 -91.65
C THR A 480 24.80 -43.99 -91.55
N GLY A 481 24.23 -44.48 -92.66
CA GLY A 481 22.83 -44.91 -92.75
C GLY A 481 22.26 -44.80 -94.16
N ALA A 482 20.93 -44.93 -94.30
CA ALA A 482 20.24 -44.86 -95.59
C ALA A 482 20.14 -43.42 -96.14
N ASP A 483 20.10 -43.28 -97.48
CA ASP A 483 19.99 -41.96 -98.13
C ASP A 483 18.69 -41.24 -97.71
N ILE A 484 18.85 -40.18 -96.91
CA ILE A 484 17.75 -39.37 -96.35
C ILE A 484 16.74 -38.94 -97.43
N ARG A 485 17.22 -38.58 -98.62
CA ARG A 485 16.39 -38.03 -99.70
C ARG A 485 15.72 -39.11 -100.55
N LYS A 486 16.37 -40.27 -100.72
CA LYS A 486 15.88 -41.35 -101.61
C LYS A 486 15.11 -42.46 -100.91
N ILE A 487 15.43 -42.76 -99.65
CA ILE A 487 14.91 -43.94 -98.93
C ILE A 487 14.07 -43.54 -97.73
N ILE A 488 14.65 -42.78 -96.80
CA ILE A 488 14.01 -42.43 -95.52
C ILE A 488 12.77 -41.55 -95.75
N LYS A 489 12.93 -40.41 -96.43
CA LYS A 489 11.85 -39.43 -96.60
C LYS A 489 10.63 -39.99 -97.38
N PRO A 490 10.77 -40.75 -98.49
CA PRO A 490 9.63 -41.38 -99.14
C PRO A 490 8.92 -42.41 -98.24
N THR A 491 9.67 -43.25 -97.52
CA THR A 491 9.11 -44.29 -96.64
C THR A 491 8.27 -43.68 -95.51
N LEU A 492 8.81 -42.66 -94.82
CA LEU A 492 8.06 -41.92 -93.80
C LEU A 492 6.83 -41.19 -94.36
N SER A 493 6.88 -40.74 -95.62
CA SER A 493 5.73 -40.09 -96.27
C SER A 493 4.59 -41.08 -96.51
N ASN A 494 4.88 -42.29 -97.00
CA ASN A 494 3.89 -43.36 -97.20
C ASN A 494 3.25 -43.81 -95.88
N ILE A 495 4.05 -43.94 -94.81
CA ILE A 495 3.56 -44.28 -93.47
C ILE A 495 2.62 -43.18 -92.93
N ALA A 496 2.98 -41.91 -93.10
CA ALA A 496 2.16 -40.77 -92.69
C ALA A 496 0.84 -40.68 -93.48
N GLU A 497 0.84 -41.02 -94.77
CA GLU A 497 -0.38 -41.05 -95.59
C GLU A 497 -1.32 -42.21 -95.18
N SER A 498 -0.78 -43.39 -94.93
CA SER A 498 -1.52 -44.53 -94.37
C SER A 498 -2.20 -44.17 -93.04
N LYS A 499 -1.45 -43.59 -92.09
CA LYS A 499 -2.00 -43.18 -90.78
C LYS A 499 -2.98 -42.00 -90.84
N ARG A 500 -2.93 -41.14 -91.88
CA ARG A 500 -3.99 -40.15 -92.14
C ARG A 500 -5.29 -40.81 -92.57
N SER A 501 -5.22 -41.84 -93.41
CA SER A 501 -6.40 -42.61 -93.85
C SER A 501 -7.05 -43.35 -92.68
N GLU A 502 -6.24 -44.02 -91.84
CA GLU A 502 -6.69 -44.68 -90.61
C GLU A 502 -7.38 -43.69 -89.65
N ARG A 503 -6.77 -42.52 -89.41
CA ARG A 503 -7.39 -41.46 -88.60
C ARG A 503 -8.72 -40.99 -89.20
N ALA A 504 -8.81 -40.80 -90.51
CA ALA A 504 -10.05 -40.36 -91.15
C ALA A 504 -11.21 -41.37 -90.96
N SER A 505 -10.91 -42.67 -90.92
CA SER A 505 -11.92 -43.68 -90.54
C SER A 505 -12.38 -43.53 -89.08
N VAL A 506 -11.44 -43.39 -88.14
CA VAL A 506 -11.75 -43.26 -86.71
C VAL A 506 -12.52 -41.96 -86.40
N GLU A 507 -12.20 -40.85 -87.06
CA GLU A 507 -12.94 -39.59 -86.92
C GLU A 507 -14.40 -39.71 -87.44
N ASN A 508 -14.63 -40.56 -88.46
CA ASN A 508 -15.96 -40.84 -89.00
C ASN A 508 -16.78 -41.78 -88.08
N ASP A 509 -16.14 -42.77 -87.45
CA ASP A 509 -16.74 -43.56 -86.37
C ASP A 509 -17.06 -42.70 -85.13
N ARG A 510 -16.20 -41.73 -84.80
CA ARG A 510 -16.43 -40.75 -83.72
C ARG A 510 -17.66 -39.90 -83.99
N LEU A 511 -17.81 -39.38 -85.21
CA LEU A 511 -18.98 -38.60 -85.64
C LEU A 511 -20.30 -39.38 -85.53
N ARG A 512 -20.29 -40.69 -85.76
CA ARG A 512 -21.48 -41.54 -85.48
C ARG A 512 -21.77 -41.59 -83.98
N VAL A 513 -20.75 -41.87 -83.15
CA VAL A 513 -20.92 -41.96 -81.69
C VAL A 513 -21.38 -40.64 -81.08
N ASP A 514 -20.85 -39.50 -81.55
CA ASP A 514 -21.31 -38.17 -81.11
C ASP A 514 -22.81 -37.96 -81.41
N ASN A 515 -23.27 -38.34 -82.62
CA ASN A 515 -24.69 -38.24 -83.00
C ASN A 515 -25.59 -39.18 -82.18
N ASP A 516 -25.13 -40.40 -81.87
CA ASP A 516 -25.85 -41.33 -80.99
C ASP A 516 -25.94 -40.76 -79.55
N LEU A 517 -24.92 -40.01 -79.10
CA LEU A 517 -24.84 -39.35 -77.80
C LEU A 517 -25.74 -38.10 -77.72
N ASP A 518 -25.81 -37.30 -78.78
CA ASP A 518 -26.78 -36.19 -78.90
C ASP A 518 -28.22 -36.71 -78.81
N GLN A 519 -28.53 -37.84 -79.48
CA GLN A 519 -29.86 -38.45 -79.41
C GLN A 519 -30.20 -38.95 -77.98
N LEU A 520 -29.25 -39.62 -77.31
CA LEU A 520 -29.38 -40.00 -75.90
C LEU A 520 -29.52 -38.79 -74.96
N THR A 521 -28.88 -37.66 -75.28
CA THR A 521 -28.98 -36.43 -74.49
C THR A 521 -30.39 -35.85 -74.56
N VAL A 522 -31.02 -35.84 -75.74
CA VAL A 522 -32.43 -35.44 -75.91
C VAL A 522 -33.38 -36.40 -75.18
N GLU A 523 -33.09 -37.70 -75.15
CA GLU A 523 -33.87 -38.66 -74.34
C GLU A 523 -33.74 -38.36 -72.83
N CYS A 524 -32.55 -38.03 -72.34
CA CYS A 524 -32.34 -37.57 -70.96
C CYS A 524 -33.10 -36.27 -70.64
N GLU A 525 -33.06 -35.25 -71.51
CA GLU A 525 -33.80 -33.99 -71.31
C GLU A 525 -35.32 -34.21 -71.21
N ASN A 526 -35.87 -35.17 -71.97
CA ASN A 526 -37.28 -35.54 -71.86
C ASN A 526 -37.57 -36.25 -70.52
N VAL A 527 -36.69 -37.14 -70.06
CA VAL A 527 -36.84 -37.79 -68.75
C VAL A 527 -36.71 -36.80 -67.60
N ASP A 528 -35.80 -35.83 -67.65
CA ASP A 528 -35.68 -34.76 -66.65
C ASP A 528 -36.94 -33.87 -66.62
N SER A 529 -37.57 -33.64 -67.77
CA SER A 529 -38.87 -32.95 -67.86
C SER A 529 -40.01 -33.76 -67.20
N GLU A 530 -40.05 -35.08 -67.40
CA GLU A 530 -40.99 -35.96 -66.70
C GLU A 530 -40.73 -36.01 -65.19
N ILE A 531 -39.45 -36.06 -64.77
CA ILE A 531 -39.03 -35.99 -63.36
C ILE A 531 -39.51 -34.68 -62.74
N ALA A 532 -39.27 -33.53 -63.37
CA ALA A 532 -39.74 -32.23 -62.86
C ALA A 532 -41.27 -32.17 -62.71
N VAL A 533 -42.03 -32.83 -63.60
CA VAL A 533 -43.49 -32.97 -63.49
C VAL A 533 -43.90 -33.91 -62.35
N VAL A 534 -43.11 -34.95 -62.04
CA VAL A 534 -43.33 -35.84 -60.90
C VAL A 534 -42.93 -35.18 -59.58
N GLU A 535 -41.79 -34.52 -59.49
CA GLU A 535 -41.35 -33.74 -58.32
C GLU A 535 -42.38 -32.68 -57.95
N LYS A 536 -42.94 -31.97 -58.94
CA LYS A 536 -44.02 -31.00 -58.70
C LYS A 536 -45.30 -31.63 -58.13
N LYS A 537 -45.60 -32.88 -58.49
CA LYS A 537 -46.71 -33.65 -57.86
C LYS A 537 -46.35 -34.11 -56.46
N VAL A 538 -45.12 -34.56 -56.23
CA VAL A 538 -44.61 -34.96 -54.89
C VAL A 538 -44.63 -33.76 -53.94
N LEU A 539 -44.19 -32.58 -54.38
CA LEU A 539 -44.27 -31.33 -53.61
C LEU A 539 -45.72 -30.98 -53.26
N ALA A 540 -46.65 -31.01 -54.23
CA ALA A 540 -48.06 -30.72 -53.96
C ALA A 540 -48.73 -31.75 -53.03
N ILE A 541 -48.31 -33.03 -53.07
CA ILE A 541 -48.78 -34.06 -52.14
C ILE A 541 -48.15 -33.88 -50.76
N ASN A 542 -46.88 -33.45 -50.67
CA ASN A 542 -46.23 -33.16 -49.40
C ASN A 542 -46.82 -31.90 -48.73
N GLU A 543 -47.13 -30.86 -49.51
CA GLU A 543 -47.85 -29.66 -49.04
C GLU A 543 -49.23 -30.05 -48.49
N GLN A 544 -49.99 -30.91 -49.19
CA GLN A 544 -51.25 -31.47 -48.67
C GLN A 544 -51.06 -32.35 -47.43
N ALA A 545 -49.95 -33.08 -47.32
CA ALA A 545 -49.65 -33.90 -46.15
C ALA A 545 -49.23 -33.05 -44.94
N GLU A 546 -48.49 -31.95 -45.15
CA GLU A 546 -48.16 -30.97 -44.12
C GLU A 546 -49.40 -30.18 -43.69
N ASP A 547 -50.27 -29.75 -44.60
CA ASP A 547 -51.56 -29.13 -44.27
C ASP A 547 -52.44 -30.07 -43.44
N LEU A 548 -52.54 -31.35 -43.82
CA LEU A 548 -53.28 -32.36 -43.04
C LEU A 548 -52.62 -32.64 -41.69
N HIS A 549 -51.29 -32.69 -41.61
CA HIS A 549 -50.56 -32.84 -40.35
C HIS A 549 -50.78 -31.63 -39.43
N ASN A 550 -50.69 -30.41 -39.96
CA ASN A 550 -50.91 -29.17 -39.24
C ASN A 550 -52.37 -29.03 -38.78
N ALA A 551 -53.33 -29.41 -39.62
CA ALA A 551 -54.74 -29.47 -39.24
C ALA A 551 -54.98 -30.51 -38.11
N ALA A 552 -54.46 -31.73 -38.26
CA ALA A 552 -54.59 -32.77 -37.24
C ALA A 552 -53.86 -32.42 -35.93
N GLN A 553 -52.69 -31.77 -36.00
CA GLN A 553 -51.97 -31.28 -34.83
C GLN A 553 -52.71 -30.14 -34.14
N GLN A 554 -53.31 -29.21 -34.90
CA GLN A 554 -54.14 -28.13 -34.37
C GLN A 554 -55.44 -28.68 -33.75
N GLU A 555 -56.09 -29.66 -34.39
CA GLU A 555 -57.26 -30.34 -33.83
C GLU A 555 -56.91 -31.13 -32.57
N ALA A 556 -55.79 -31.85 -32.55
CA ALA A 556 -55.29 -32.53 -31.35
C ALA A 556 -54.91 -31.54 -30.22
N LEU A 557 -54.38 -30.36 -30.56
CA LEU A 557 -54.10 -29.30 -29.58
C LEU A 557 -55.40 -28.72 -29.00
N MET A 558 -56.41 -28.46 -29.85
CA MET A 558 -57.72 -27.98 -29.42
C MET A 558 -58.46 -29.03 -28.58
N ALA A 559 -58.45 -30.29 -28.99
CA ALA A 559 -59.02 -31.41 -28.25
C ALA A 559 -58.29 -31.65 -26.93
N SER A 560 -56.97 -31.45 -26.87
CA SER A 560 -56.19 -31.50 -25.63
C SER A 560 -56.52 -30.32 -24.70
N GLN A 561 -56.67 -29.10 -25.23
CA GLN A 561 -57.10 -27.94 -24.45
C GLN A 561 -58.54 -28.08 -23.91
N GLU A 562 -59.45 -28.67 -24.69
CA GLU A 562 -60.81 -28.96 -24.23
C GLU A 562 -60.83 -30.16 -23.26
N ALA A 563 -59.99 -31.18 -23.45
CA ALA A 563 -59.80 -32.26 -22.48
C ALA A 563 -59.25 -31.72 -21.15
N GLU A 564 -58.21 -30.88 -21.15
CA GLU A 564 -57.76 -30.19 -19.93
C GLU A 564 -58.84 -29.27 -19.35
N ARG A 565 -59.66 -28.60 -20.18
CA ARG A 565 -60.78 -27.79 -19.66
C ARG A 565 -61.78 -28.70 -18.96
N LEU A 566 -62.17 -29.81 -19.56
CA LEU A 566 -63.08 -30.79 -18.98
C LEU A 566 -62.49 -31.47 -17.75
N GLU A 567 -61.19 -31.77 -17.69
CA GLU A 567 -60.52 -32.26 -16.48
C GLU A 567 -60.49 -31.21 -15.37
N ARG A 568 -60.21 -29.93 -15.70
CA ARG A 568 -60.26 -28.82 -14.75
C ARG A 568 -61.69 -28.55 -14.27
N ASP A 569 -62.68 -28.60 -15.15
CA ASP A 569 -64.10 -28.45 -14.86
C ASP A 569 -64.61 -29.62 -14.00
N LEU A 570 -64.19 -30.86 -14.28
CA LEU A 570 -64.55 -32.06 -13.51
C LEU A 570 -63.83 -32.09 -12.16
N ALA A 571 -62.54 -31.73 -12.08
CA ALA A 571 -61.81 -31.58 -10.83
C ALA A 571 -62.41 -30.45 -9.97
N HIS A 572 -62.80 -29.33 -10.58
CA HIS A 572 -63.50 -28.24 -9.89
C HIS A 572 -64.89 -28.68 -9.43
N ALA A 573 -65.68 -29.35 -10.26
CA ALA A 573 -66.99 -29.89 -9.90
C ALA A 573 -66.91 -30.95 -8.80
N ARG A 574 -65.89 -31.82 -8.82
CA ARG A 574 -65.63 -32.85 -7.79
C ARG A 574 -65.19 -32.20 -6.47
N THR A 575 -64.34 -31.17 -6.53
CA THR A 575 -63.94 -30.38 -5.36
C THR A 575 -65.12 -29.58 -4.80
N ALA A 576 -65.93 -28.97 -5.65
CA ALA A 576 -67.14 -28.23 -5.27
C ALA A 576 -68.24 -29.15 -4.72
N ALA A 577 -68.39 -30.37 -5.25
CA ALA A 577 -69.31 -31.37 -4.71
C ALA A 577 -68.88 -31.85 -3.32
N LEU A 578 -67.57 -32.08 -3.10
CA LEU A 578 -67.02 -32.39 -1.78
C LEU A 578 -67.17 -31.20 -0.81
N ALA A 579 -66.81 -29.99 -1.24
CA ALA A 579 -66.91 -28.77 -0.44
C ALA A 579 -68.35 -28.40 -0.09
N ASN A 580 -69.30 -28.53 -1.02
CA ASN A 580 -70.72 -28.33 -0.75
C ASN A 580 -71.30 -29.48 0.10
N GLY A 581 -70.90 -30.73 -0.11
CA GLY A 581 -71.34 -31.85 0.73
C GLY A 581 -70.87 -31.73 2.20
N MET A 582 -69.61 -31.34 2.40
CA MET A 582 -69.06 -31.04 3.73
C MET A 582 -69.65 -29.75 4.30
N GLY A 583 -69.80 -28.72 3.48
CA GLY A 583 -70.38 -27.43 3.86
C GLY A 583 -71.84 -27.54 4.31
N VAL A 584 -72.67 -28.31 3.59
CA VAL A 584 -74.06 -28.58 3.98
C VAL A 584 -74.13 -29.40 5.26
N LYS A 585 -73.30 -30.44 5.44
CA LYS A 585 -73.24 -31.18 6.72
C LYS A 585 -72.83 -30.27 7.90
N SER A 586 -71.77 -29.50 7.74
CA SER A 586 -71.26 -28.57 8.76
C SER A 586 -72.29 -27.49 9.10
N ARG A 587 -72.91 -26.87 8.08
CA ARG A 587 -73.92 -25.82 8.25
C ARG A 587 -75.20 -26.37 8.88
N LEU A 588 -75.60 -27.60 8.58
CA LEU A 588 -76.74 -28.26 9.22
C LEU A 588 -76.48 -28.56 10.71
N GLN A 589 -75.29 -29.06 11.07
CA GLN A 589 -74.90 -29.23 12.48
C GLN A 589 -74.82 -27.89 13.22
N THR A 590 -74.20 -26.88 12.61
CA THR A 590 -74.10 -25.52 13.17
C THR A 590 -75.48 -24.91 13.40
N LEU A 591 -76.40 -25.03 12.43
CA LEU A 591 -77.74 -24.47 12.54
C LEU A 591 -78.59 -25.21 13.60
N GLN A 592 -78.44 -26.54 13.72
CA GLN A 592 -79.07 -27.31 14.80
C GLN A 592 -78.55 -26.91 16.19
N PHE A 593 -77.26 -26.56 16.32
CA PHE A 593 -76.68 -26.08 17.57
C PHE A 593 -77.16 -24.66 17.90
N GLN A 594 -77.07 -23.73 16.95
CA GLN A 594 -77.52 -22.35 17.10
C GLN A 594 -79.02 -22.25 17.40
N TYR A 595 -79.86 -23.12 16.82
CA TYR A 595 -81.29 -23.15 17.13
C TYR A 595 -81.55 -23.51 18.61
N LYS A 596 -80.84 -24.50 19.16
CA LYS A 596 -80.93 -24.85 20.59
C LYS A 596 -80.42 -23.71 21.48
N GLU A 597 -79.26 -23.14 21.15
CA GLU A 597 -78.65 -22.05 21.90
C GLU A 597 -79.53 -20.78 21.93
N GLN A 598 -80.19 -20.45 20.82
CA GLN A 598 -81.10 -19.30 20.76
C GLN A 598 -82.38 -19.53 21.58
N VAL A 599 -82.92 -20.75 21.60
CA VAL A 599 -84.08 -21.09 22.46
C VAL A 599 -83.72 -20.95 23.95
N GLU A 600 -82.52 -21.35 24.38
CA GLU A 600 -82.05 -21.10 25.75
C GLU A 600 -81.82 -19.60 26.03
N LYS A 601 -81.16 -18.88 25.13
CA LYS A 601 -80.89 -17.43 25.28
C LYS A 601 -82.16 -16.59 25.36
N VAL A 602 -83.16 -16.87 24.51
CA VAL A 602 -84.46 -16.19 24.55
C VAL A 602 -85.18 -16.44 25.87
N ASN A 603 -85.16 -17.68 26.39
CA ASN A 603 -85.76 -17.98 27.69
C ASN A 603 -85.04 -17.27 28.84
N ARG A 604 -83.69 -17.28 28.89
CA ARG A 604 -82.92 -16.53 29.90
C ARG A 604 -83.20 -15.04 29.87
N LEU A 605 -83.10 -14.40 28.69
CA LEU A 605 -83.35 -12.97 28.54
C LEU A 605 -84.79 -12.58 28.91
N LYS A 606 -85.77 -13.47 28.66
CA LYS A 606 -87.17 -13.26 29.04
C LYS A 606 -87.35 -13.30 30.56
N GLU A 607 -86.67 -14.19 31.28
CA GLU A 607 -86.67 -14.16 32.75
C GLU A 607 -85.92 -12.94 33.32
N GLU A 608 -84.76 -12.59 32.76
CA GLU A 608 -83.95 -11.45 33.22
C GLU A 608 -84.67 -10.11 33.01
N THR A 609 -85.33 -9.91 31.86
CA THR A 609 -86.16 -8.72 31.62
C THR A 609 -87.38 -8.67 32.54
N ILE A 610 -88.04 -9.80 32.84
CA ILE A 610 -89.11 -9.84 33.85
C ILE A 610 -88.56 -9.45 35.24
N ARG A 611 -87.41 -9.99 35.66
CA ARG A 611 -86.75 -9.62 36.93
C ARG A 611 -86.37 -8.14 36.97
N ALA A 612 -85.82 -7.59 35.88
CA ALA A 612 -85.43 -6.18 35.78
C ALA A 612 -86.62 -5.22 35.77
N ILE A 613 -87.72 -5.56 35.09
CA ILE A 613 -88.96 -4.77 35.09
C ILE A 613 -89.57 -4.72 36.49
N ILE A 614 -89.64 -5.86 37.20
CA ILE A 614 -90.12 -5.92 38.58
C ILE A 614 -89.26 -5.03 39.49
N LYS A 615 -87.92 -5.11 39.37
CA LYS A 615 -87.01 -4.28 40.17
C LYS A 615 -87.20 -2.79 39.89
N ASN A 616 -87.11 -2.36 38.63
CA ASN A 616 -87.25 -0.94 38.27
C ASN A 616 -88.63 -0.38 38.66
N SER A 617 -89.69 -1.20 38.60
CA SER A 617 -91.03 -0.80 39.05
C SER A 617 -91.09 -0.57 40.57
N HIS A 618 -90.35 -1.36 41.35
CA HIS A 618 -90.21 -1.19 42.79
C HIS A 618 -89.38 0.07 43.11
N ASP A 619 -88.20 0.21 42.50
CA ASP A 619 -87.28 1.34 42.71
C ASP A 619 -87.97 2.69 42.37
N ILE A 620 -88.77 2.75 41.29
CA ILE A 620 -89.58 3.93 40.91
C ILE A 620 -90.71 4.20 41.92
N ALA A 621 -91.35 3.16 42.48
CA ALA A 621 -92.41 3.32 43.47
C ALA A 621 -91.87 3.88 44.81
N VAL A 622 -90.69 3.43 45.24
CA VAL A 622 -89.98 3.96 46.42
C VAL A 622 -89.60 5.43 46.20
N PHE A 623 -88.94 5.75 45.09
CA PHE A 623 -88.55 7.13 44.77
C PHE A 623 -89.76 8.08 44.70
N LYS A 624 -90.89 7.63 44.13
CA LYS A 624 -92.14 8.40 44.14
C LYS A 624 -92.64 8.65 45.57
N ALA A 625 -92.53 7.68 46.48
CA ALA A 625 -92.96 7.85 47.86
C ALA A 625 -92.12 8.89 48.61
N GLU A 626 -90.79 8.84 48.51
CA GLU A 626 -89.87 9.82 49.11
C GLU A 626 -90.13 11.24 48.58
N VAL A 627 -90.20 11.42 47.26
CA VAL A 627 -90.49 12.74 46.65
C VAL A 627 -91.89 13.24 47.05
N SER A 628 -92.88 12.35 47.19
CA SER A 628 -94.23 12.69 47.67
C SER A 628 -94.31 12.91 49.19
N GLN A 629 -93.23 12.64 49.94
CA GLN A 629 -93.11 12.99 51.35
C GLN A 629 -92.38 14.33 51.51
N HIS A 630 -91.22 14.51 50.87
CA HIS A 630 -90.49 15.78 50.92
C HIS A 630 -91.29 16.96 50.33
N LEU A 631 -92.13 16.74 49.32
CA LEU A 631 -93.07 17.76 48.82
C LEU A 631 -94.25 18.08 49.76
N ARG A 632 -94.52 17.24 50.78
CA ARG A 632 -95.46 17.56 51.87
C ARG A 632 -94.76 18.36 52.97
N GLU A 633 -93.56 17.92 53.37
CA GLU A 633 -92.72 18.61 54.36
C GLU A 633 -92.40 20.05 53.90
N LEU A 634 -92.07 20.25 52.61
CA LEU A 634 -91.90 21.59 52.01
C LEU A 634 -93.19 22.43 51.95
N ARG A 635 -94.37 21.81 51.99
CA ARG A 635 -95.66 22.52 51.96
C ARG A 635 -96.09 22.96 53.35
N GLU A 636 -95.93 22.13 54.38
CA GLU A 636 -96.24 22.50 55.76
C GLU A 636 -95.34 23.66 56.23
N CYS A 637 -94.05 23.65 55.84
CA CYS A 637 -93.12 24.77 56.03
C CYS A 637 -93.49 26.07 55.28
N ALA A 638 -94.52 26.07 54.43
CA ALA A 638 -94.99 27.25 53.68
C ALA A 638 -96.39 27.75 54.11
N GLU A 639 -97.13 26.99 54.92
CA GLU A 639 -98.49 27.33 55.38
C GLU A 639 -98.54 27.71 56.87
N SER A 640 -97.43 27.62 57.63
CA SER A 640 -97.32 28.16 59.00
C SER A 640 -95.90 28.58 59.39
N GLY A 641 -95.65 29.88 59.55
CA GLY A 641 -94.36 30.44 59.99
C GLY A 641 -94.16 31.90 59.60
#